data_AF-A0A1Q5TF55-F1
#
_entry.id   AF-A0A1Q5TF55-F1
#
_cell.length_a   1.000
_cell.length_b   1.000
_cell.length_c   1.000
_cell.angle_alpha   90.00
_cell.angle_beta   90.00
_cell.angle_gamma   90.00
#
_symmetry.space_group_name_H-M   'P 1'
#
loop_
_entity.id
_entity.type
_entity.pdbx_description
1 polymer ?
#
loop_
_entity_poly.entity_id
_entity_poly.type
_entity_poly.pdbx_seq_one_letter_code
_entity_poly.pdbx_strand_id
1 'polypeptide(L)'
;MSAEPLEEELNLPSGQFQPRVDYSTGMRLFARLVRHARTVWPQAMPTIASAFSRFMMATDGGEAENSILKKSNADRLRIKNFNIFLRLLSVPSKIHPFQSTSLQQQAQFELLRAMASHKPVLPLTRKGYRAVAAIQLAHKKTSDERQSAELKAPSWPPWKEGKLGIDALRGNEGMYSRAMNVLSQMREAGYSSKLWEDVCSILAGWDTDRSPTIQTRSFMRWSRSLHRASQTNPDHPAIWVARIRATRTVREAWACFLSYQDRGLPLNAAIYTEMAEKLIYRQLAIKNRFDESDHVLPGDGREVYAEPASARDIIYVHTEPPVLQDFLQQMTSQGLRFPGRLLALLLRTKVDFRTGLRYLIASDLTEEQIKMLFTVLGHSSDYESQHMDALQTVPDSVFASFVKFLCVSSSSTLHAGPKSLTLDQFPFLATDDQSRCPVTVLPDFEDHPRQGCHPRAFWHAVQLVKARKDPCPAAWTHIQTALGNTSSKYLKENKAWRRILAWHEVLLAQKWMKGHDIEPSLEGFHAMCKVFNEAVNAGLKHPDEAEEAFTLIQKATHGDEDSEVLGHEHFDAMVENGLLVLKSLFDSLVLPVSSTSKLVEQSVFTENSAVDSQLQVPTILHVPSFAILHRFVRVLGAVGDDDGVLHLLQWMSRSASSLNAAAEERLNGDKMRRQTLAAVRLTLERLHRGPTDCDRIASDPAKVQAAYDIISQTPGWEWPSDEEVEDYCR
;
A
#
# COMPACT_ATOMS: atom_id res chain seq x y z
N MET A 1 -49.80 6.11 -25.06
CA MET A 1 -49.23 7.13 -24.16
C MET A 1 -47.73 6.90 -24.15
N SER A 2 -47.05 7.76 -24.90
CA SER A 2 -45.63 7.67 -25.25
C SER A 2 -44.81 8.29 -24.12
N ALA A 3 -43.84 7.55 -23.58
CA ALA A 3 -42.90 8.06 -22.59
C ALA A 3 -41.55 8.30 -23.28
N GLU A 4 -41.20 9.58 -23.44
CA GLU A 4 -39.85 10.04 -23.82
C GLU A 4 -38.89 9.80 -22.65
N PRO A 5 -37.62 9.40 -22.90
CA PRO A 5 -36.57 9.49 -21.91
C PRO A 5 -35.93 10.89 -21.96
N LEU A 6 -35.88 11.54 -20.79
CA LEU A 6 -35.14 12.78 -20.55
C LEU A 6 -33.63 12.49 -20.61
N GLU A 7 -33.03 12.69 -21.79
CA GLU A 7 -31.59 12.93 -21.94
C GLU A 7 -31.32 14.42 -21.70
N GLU A 8 -31.01 14.80 -20.46
CA GLU A 8 -30.41 16.10 -20.17
C GLU A 8 -28.92 16.06 -20.55
N GLU A 9 -28.64 16.34 -21.82
CA GLU A 9 -27.29 16.68 -22.28
C GLU A 9 -26.82 17.96 -21.56
N LEU A 10 -25.86 17.81 -20.66
CA LEU A 10 -25.02 18.88 -20.12
C LEU A 10 -24.20 19.53 -21.25
N ASN A 11 -24.84 20.40 -22.03
CA ASN A 11 -24.20 21.27 -23.00
C ASN A 11 -23.48 22.42 -22.26
N LEU A 12 -22.24 22.17 -21.84
CA LEU A 12 -21.29 23.21 -21.42
C LEU A 12 -20.88 24.07 -22.64
N PRO A 13 -20.69 25.39 -22.49
CA PRO A 13 -20.35 26.27 -23.60
C PRO A 13 -18.98 25.91 -24.18
N SER A 14 -18.99 25.43 -25.42
CA SER A 14 -17.82 25.11 -26.23
C SER A 14 -17.10 26.39 -26.68
N GLY A 15 -16.36 27.02 -25.77
CA GLY A 15 -15.26 27.88 -26.17
C GLY A 15 -14.29 27.03 -27.00
N GLN A 16 -14.00 27.43 -28.23
CA GLN A 16 -13.07 26.71 -29.12
C GLN A 16 -11.70 26.63 -28.45
N PHE A 17 -11.40 25.51 -27.80
CA PHE A 17 -10.09 25.25 -27.23
C PHE A 17 -9.11 24.98 -28.37
N GLN A 18 -8.24 25.95 -28.65
CA GLN A 18 -7.14 25.80 -29.58
C GLN A 18 -5.85 25.46 -28.82
N PRO A 19 -5.23 24.30 -29.09
CA PRO A 19 -4.00 23.89 -28.41
C PRO A 19 -2.85 24.81 -28.84
N ARG A 20 -2.28 25.57 -27.89
CA ARG A 20 -1.11 26.46 -28.11
C ARG A 20 0.22 25.69 -28.26
N VAL A 21 0.19 24.37 -28.16
CA VAL A 21 1.37 23.50 -28.11
C VAL A 21 1.18 22.37 -29.11
N ASP A 22 2.24 22.00 -29.83
CA ASP A 22 2.20 20.90 -30.79
C ASP A 22 1.91 19.55 -30.11
N TYR A 23 1.30 18.62 -30.84
CA TYR A 23 0.91 17.31 -30.31
C TYR A 23 2.09 16.50 -29.71
N SER A 24 3.31 16.69 -30.23
CA SER A 24 4.49 15.95 -29.74
C SER A 24 4.96 16.46 -28.38
N THR A 25 4.93 17.78 -28.19
CA THR A 25 5.25 18.42 -26.91
C THR A 25 4.14 18.20 -25.90
N GLY A 26 2.87 18.34 -26.31
CA GLY A 26 1.73 18.00 -25.47
C GLY A 26 1.80 16.55 -24.96
N MET A 27 2.05 15.59 -25.84
CA MET A 27 2.23 14.18 -25.44
C MET A 27 3.36 13.99 -24.42
N ARG A 28 4.48 14.71 -24.56
CA ARG A 28 5.60 14.66 -23.58
C ARG A 28 5.19 15.23 -22.23
N LEU A 29 4.47 16.34 -22.20
CA LEU A 29 3.96 16.97 -20.97
C LEU A 29 2.98 16.03 -20.26
N PHE A 30 1.94 15.55 -20.95
CA PHE A 30 0.97 14.63 -20.38
C PHE A 30 1.62 13.30 -19.93
N ALA A 31 2.60 12.79 -20.66
CA ALA A 31 3.33 11.59 -20.25
C ALA A 31 4.17 11.82 -18.97
N ARG A 32 4.75 13.01 -18.78
CA ARG A 32 5.44 13.38 -17.53
C ARG A 32 4.45 13.55 -16.39
N LEU A 33 3.33 14.23 -16.63
CA LEU A 33 2.24 14.43 -15.68
C LEU A 33 1.69 13.10 -15.15
N VAL A 34 1.31 12.15 -16.02
CA VAL A 34 0.81 10.84 -15.56
C VAL A 34 1.87 10.05 -14.79
N ARG A 35 3.15 10.13 -15.18
CA ARG A 35 4.22 9.45 -14.45
C ARG A 35 4.38 10.03 -13.04
N HIS A 36 4.30 11.34 -12.91
CA HIS A 36 4.40 12.03 -11.62
C HIS A 36 3.14 11.82 -10.76
N ALA A 37 1.95 11.90 -11.35
CA ALA A 37 0.69 11.58 -10.67
C ALA A 37 0.70 10.16 -10.11
N ARG A 38 1.21 9.17 -10.85
CA ARG A 38 1.34 7.79 -10.34
C ARG A 38 2.28 7.64 -9.14
N THR A 39 3.22 8.57 -8.95
CA THR A 39 4.14 8.55 -7.82
C THR A 39 3.62 9.31 -6.61
N VAL A 40 2.97 10.45 -6.84
CA VAL A 40 2.58 11.41 -5.79
C VAL A 40 1.07 11.50 -5.61
N TRP A 41 0.29 11.59 -6.70
CA TRP A 41 -1.16 11.84 -6.62
C TRP A 41 -1.98 11.05 -7.66
N PRO A 42 -2.27 9.76 -7.41
CA PRO A 42 -3.02 8.90 -8.33
C PRO A 42 -4.41 9.43 -8.71
N GLN A 43 -5.06 10.17 -7.83
CA GLN A 43 -6.42 10.71 -7.99
C GLN A 43 -6.52 11.72 -9.12
N ALA A 44 -5.41 12.35 -9.52
CA ALA A 44 -5.38 13.25 -10.67
C ALA A 44 -5.44 12.52 -12.03
N MET A 45 -5.23 11.20 -12.08
CA MET A 45 -5.14 10.46 -13.34
C MET A 45 -6.39 10.58 -14.24
N PRO A 46 -7.63 10.48 -13.74
CA PRO A 46 -8.83 10.68 -14.55
C PRO A 46 -8.91 12.09 -15.14
N THR A 47 -8.61 13.13 -14.35
CA THR A 47 -8.61 14.52 -14.81
C THR A 47 -7.54 14.75 -15.88
N ILE A 48 -6.34 14.19 -15.69
CA ILE A 48 -5.26 14.25 -16.68
C ILE A 48 -5.66 13.54 -17.98
N ALA A 49 -6.33 12.38 -17.90
CA ALA A 49 -6.82 11.65 -19.06
C ALA A 49 -7.91 12.42 -19.81
N SER A 50 -8.85 13.04 -19.10
CA SER A 50 -9.86 13.94 -19.69
C SER A 50 -9.23 15.13 -20.41
N ALA A 51 -8.25 15.79 -19.77
CA ALA A 51 -7.52 16.90 -20.37
C ALA A 51 -6.71 16.47 -21.60
N PHE A 52 -6.05 15.31 -21.53
CA PHE A 52 -5.33 14.74 -22.67
C PHE A 52 -6.28 14.41 -23.83
N SER A 53 -7.44 13.81 -23.54
CA SER A 53 -8.46 13.50 -24.53
C SER A 53 -8.94 14.76 -25.25
N ARG A 54 -9.30 15.81 -24.50
CA ARG A 54 -9.69 17.12 -25.04
C ARG A 54 -8.58 17.73 -25.89
N PHE A 55 -7.33 17.68 -25.42
CA PHE A 55 -6.18 18.17 -26.18
C PHE A 55 -5.98 17.42 -27.52
N MET A 56 -6.13 16.09 -27.53
CA MET A 56 -5.95 15.28 -28.74
C MET A 56 -7.12 15.40 -29.73
N MET A 57 -8.31 15.72 -29.23
CA MET A 57 -9.54 15.89 -30.02
C MET A 57 -9.79 17.32 -30.46
N ALA A 58 -9.07 18.29 -29.90
CA ALA A 58 -9.14 19.68 -30.31
C ALA A 58 -8.81 19.81 -31.81
N THR A 59 -9.76 20.31 -32.59
CA THR A 59 -9.59 20.57 -34.01
C THR A 59 -8.85 21.89 -34.22
N ASP A 60 -7.89 21.93 -35.14
CA ASP A 60 -7.43 23.22 -35.69
C ASP A 60 -8.64 23.87 -36.37
N GLY A 61 -9.11 24.99 -35.82
CA GLY A 61 -10.29 25.74 -36.29
C GLY A 61 -10.06 26.49 -37.60
N GLY A 62 -9.22 25.99 -38.50
CA GLY A 62 -8.84 26.67 -39.73
C GLY A 62 -8.85 25.72 -40.94
N GLU A 63 -9.64 26.11 -41.94
CA GLU A 63 -9.62 25.63 -43.34
C GLU A 63 -10.33 24.30 -43.61
N ALA A 64 -11.62 24.45 -43.90
CA ALA A 64 -12.60 23.44 -44.28
C ALA A 64 -12.34 22.69 -45.61
N GLU A 65 -11.13 22.71 -46.17
CA GLU A 65 -10.81 21.99 -47.44
C GLU A 65 -9.44 21.31 -47.45
N ASN A 66 -8.93 20.89 -46.28
CA ASN A 66 -7.62 20.24 -46.19
C ASN A 66 -7.67 18.72 -46.49
N SER A 67 -6.79 18.28 -47.42
CA SER A 67 -6.78 16.97 -48.07
C SER A 67 -7.03 15.73 -47.19
N ILE A 68 -7.70 14.72 -47.75
CA ILE A 68 -7.97 13.38 -47.14
C ILE A 68 -6.71 12.79 -46.48
N LEU A 69 -5.53 13.03 -47.07
CA LEU A 69 -4.23 12.58 -46.57
C LEU A 69 -3.85 13.24 -45.23
N LYS A 70 -4.12 14.55 -45.04
CA LYS A 70 -3.86 15.25 -43.77
C LYS A 70 -4.75 14.71 -42.65
N LYS A 71 -6.03 14.45 -42.93
CA LYS A 71 -6.98 13.84 -41.98
C LYS A 71 -6.55 12.43 -41.58
N SER A 72 -6.17 11.59 -42.55
CA SER A 72 -5.67 10.23 -42.31
C SER A 72 -4.39 10.22 -41.46
N ASN A 73 -3.47 11.16 -41.70
CA ASN A 73 -2.25 11.29 -40.90
C ASN A 73 -2.55 11.75 -39.46
N ALA A 74 -3.49 12.67 -39.27
CA ALA A 74 -3.94 13.11 -37.94
C ALA A 74 -4.57 11.96 -37.16
N ASP A 75 -5.44 11.17 -37.80
CA ASP A 75 -6.08 10.01 -37.18
C ASP A 75 -5.05 8.93 -36.80
N ARG A 76 -4.07 8.68 -37.67
CA ARG A 76 -2.95 7.77 -37.36
C ARG A 76 -2.14 8.26 -36.14
N LEU A 77 -1.91 9.56 -36.03
CA LEU A 77 -1.21 10.15 -34.88
C LEU A 77 -2.04 10.02 -33.60
N ARG A 78 -3.36 10.28 -33.67
CA ARG A 78 -4.30 10.07 -32.55
C ARG A 78 -4.26 8.63 -32.09
N ILE A 79 -4.49 7.66 -32.99
CA ILE A 79 -4.45 6.22 -32.68
C ILE A 79 -3.14 5.86 -31.95
N LYS A 80 -2.00 6.31 -32.49
CA LYS A 80 -0.69 6.07 -31.88
C LYS A 80 -0.61 6.65 -30.47
N ASN A 81 -0.98 7.91 -30.28
CA ASN A 81 -0.85 8.61 -29.01
C ASN A 81 -1.81 8.06 -27.94
N PHE A 82 -3.09 7.83 -28.26
CA PHE A 82 -4.06 7.20 -27.35
C PHE A 82 -3.58 5.82 -26.88
N ASN A 83 -3.13 4.96 -27.81
CA ASN A 83 -2.61 3.64 -27.44
C ASN A 83 -1.30 3.70 -26.64
N ILE A 84 -0.47 4.73 -26.82
CA ILE A 84 0.68 4.98 -25.93
C ILE A 84 0.21 5.38 -24.55
N PHE A 85 -0.78 6.27 -24.47
CA PHE A 85 -1.27 6.83 -23.21
C PHE A 85 -2.03 5.79 -22.37
N LEU A 86 -2.87 4.95 -22.98
CA LEU A 86 -3.49 3.78 -22.34
C LEU A 86 -2.43 2.90 -21.65
N ARG A 87 -1.30 2.63 -22.34
CA ARG A 87 -0.17 1.91 -21.72
C ARG A 87 0.41 2.66 -20.53
N LEU A 88 0.61 3.98 -20.63
CA LEU A 88 1.16 4.75 -19.51
C LEU A 88 0.26 4.68 -18.27
N LEU A 89 -1.06 4.71 -18.48
CA LEU A 89 -2.05 4.54 -17.42
C LEU A 89 -2.08 3.13 -16.84
N SER A 90 -1.75 2.09 -17.61
CA SER A 90 -1.72 0.69 -17.12
C SER A 90 -0.53 0.32 -16.24
N VAL A 91 0.45 1.21 -16.06
CA VAL A 91 1.60 0.93 -15.19
C VAL A 91 1.20 1.22 -13.73
N PRO A 92 1.49 0.36 -12.74
CA PRO A 92 0.96 0.51 -11.38
C PRO A 92 1.41 1.80 -10.68
N SER A 93 0.55 2.44 -9.90
CA SER A 93 0.94 3.58 -9.03
C SER A 93 1.91 3.13 -7.92
N LYS A 94 2.74 4.03 -7.40
CA LYS A 94 3.59 3.74 -6.23
C LYS A 94 2.76 3.69 -4.94
N ILE A 95 1.83 4.63 -4.78
CA ILE A 95 0.93 4.72 -3.64
C ILE A 95 -0.21 3.72 -3.83
N HIS A 96 -0.38 2.82 -2.85
CA HIS A 96 -1.40 1.76 -2.81
C HIS A 96 -1.81 1.22 -4.19
N PRO A 97 -0.93 0.48 -4.90
CA PRO A 97 -1.08 0.17 -6.31
C PRO A 97 -2.43 -0.48 -6.68
N PHE A 98 -2.89 -1.44 -5.89
CA PHE A 98 -4.14 -2.17 -6.13
C PHE A 98 -5.38 -1.30 -5.89
N GLN A 99 -5.35 -0.40 -4.92
CA GLN A 99 -6.45 0.53 -4.66
C GLN A 99 -6.54 1.59 -5.76
N SER A 100 -5.38 2.06 -6.24
CA SER A 100 -5.32 3.02 -7.34
C SER A 100 -5.80 2.45 -8.68
N THR A 101 -6.03 1.14 -8.79
CA THR A 101 -6.42 0.50 -10.05
C THR A 101 -7.77 0.99 -10.58
N SER A 102 -8.73 1.30 -9.70
CA SER A 102 -10.01 1.91 -10.07
C SER A 102 -9.85 3.28 -10.73
N LEU A 103 -8.96 4.12 -10.18
CA LEU A 103 -8.63 5.44 -10.77
C LEU A 103 -7.95 5.27 -12.14
N GLN A 104 -7.07 4.29 -12.28
CA GLN A 104 -6.42 4.00 -13.57
C GLN A 104 -7.43 3.48 -14.61
N GLN A 105 -8.41 2.67 -14.19
CA GLN A 105 -9.49 2.19 -15.04
C GLN A 105 -10.38 3.35 -15.51
N GLN A 106 -10.83 4.20 -14.59
CA GLN A 106 -11.61 5.40 -14.93
C GLN A 106 -10.86 6.27 -15.94
N ALA A 107 -9.57 6.52 -15.72
CA ALA A 107 -8.73 7.24 -16.65
C ALA A 107 -8.63 6.55 -18.03
N GLN A 108 -8.56 5.22 -18.11
CA GLN A 108 -8.60 4.50 -19.39
C GLN A 108 -9.96 4.62 -20.08
N PHE A 109 -11.06 4.55 -19.33
CA PHE A 109 -12.41 4.65 -19.87
C PHE A 109 -12.69 6.01 -20.51
N GLU A 110 -12.18 7.11 -19.94
CA GLU A 110 -12.28 8.43 -20.56
C GLU A 110 -11.62 8.46 -21.96
N LEU A 111 -10.49 7.78 -22.12
CA LEU A 111 -9.81 7.69 -23.42
C LEU A 111 -10.54 6.78 -24.39
N LEU A 112 -11.03 5.64 -23.93
CA LEU A 112 -11.79 4.70 -24.75
C LEU A 112 -13.09 5.32 -25.25
N ARG A 113 -13.80 6.08 -24.39
CA ARG A 113 -15.00 6.83 -24.77
C ARG A 113 -14.70 7.85 -25.87
N ALA A 114 -13.60 8.59 -25.75
CA ALA A 114 -13.19 9.54 -26.77
C ALA A 114 -12.79 8.89 -28.10
N MET A 115 -12.09 7.74 -28.05
CA MET A 115 -11.73 6.96 -29.23
C MET A 115 -12.98 6.41 -29.95
N ALA A 116 -13.97 5.94 -29.20
CA ALA A 116 -15.23 5.42 -29.72
C ALA A 116 -16.13 6.52 -30.30
N SER A 117 -16.10 7.72 -29.72
CA SER A 117 -16.93 8.86 -30.16
C SER A 117 -16.39 9.54 -31.43
N HIS A 118 -15.11 9.35 -31.75
CA HIS A 118 -14.50 9.91 -32.96
C HIS A 118 -15.04 9.22 -34.23
N LYS A 119 -15.21 9.98 -35.32
CA LYS A 119 -15.66 9.47 -36.63
C LYS A 119 -14.59 9.70 -37.71
N PRO A 120 -13.98 8.66 -38.29
CA PRO A 120 -14.20 7.22 -38.04
C PRO A 120 -13.65 6.78 -36.67
N VAL A 121 -14.17 5.68 -36.11
CA VAL A 121 -13.75 5.15 -34.81
C VAL A 121 -12.25 4.89 -34.79
N LEU A 122 -11.56 5.36 -33.74
CA LEU A 122 -10.13 5.13 -33.57
C LEU A 122 -9.89 3.72 -33.00
N PRO A 123 -9.27 2.77 -33.73
CA PRO A 123 -9.12 1.40 -33.27
C PRO A 123 -8.08 1.25 -32.14
N LEU A 124 -8.30 0.23 -31.30
CA LEU A 124 -7.28 -0.25 -30.38
C LEU A 124 -6.22 -1.06 -31.11
N THR A 125 -4.96 -0.76 -30.81
CA THR A 125 -3.83 -1.59 -31.21
C THR A 125 -3.60 -2.70 -30.18
N ARG A 126 -2.78 -3.70 -30.51
CA ARG A 126 -2.27 -4.68 -29.52
C ARG A 126 -1.81 -4.03 -28.21
N LYS A 127 -1.18 -2.86 -28.29
CA LYS A 127 -0.70 -2.11 -27.12
C LYS A 127 -1.85 -1.62 -26.24
N GLY A 128 -2.93 -1.14 -26.85
CA GLY A 128 -4.16 -0.73 -26.17
C GLY A 128 -4.85 -1.91 -25.48
N TYR A 129 -5.06 -3.02 -26.20
CA TYR A 129 -5.63 -4.24 -25.61
C TYR A 129 -4.82 -4.76 -24.42
N ARG A 130 -3.48 -4.86 -24.54
CA ARG A 130 -2.60 -5.23 -23.42
C ARG A 130 -2.74 -4.27 -22.23
N ALA A 131 -2.87 -2.98 -22.50
CA ALA A 131 -3.02 -1.97 -21.44
C ALA A 131 -4.35 -2.11 -20.68
N VAL A 132 -5.45 -2.39 -21.39
CA VAL A 132 -6.76 -2.62 -20.78
C VAL A 132 -6.76 -3.95 -20.01
N ALA A 133 -6.26 -5.03 -20.62
CA ALA A 133 -6.18 -6.35 -19.98
C ALA A 133 -5.32 -6.31 -18.70
N ALA A 134 -4.21 -5.56 -18.69
CA ALA A 134 -3.35 -5.42 -17.53
C ALA A 134 -4.05 -4.74 -16.33
N ILE A 135 -4.93 -3.76 -16.58
CA ILE A 135 -5.73 -3.14 -15.53
C ILE A 135 -6.83 -4.10 -15.05
N GLN A 136 -7.54 -4.75 -15.96
CA GLN A 136 -8.59 -5.71 -15.59
C GLN A 136 -8.03 -6.86 -14.72
N LEU A 137 -6.82 -7.33 -15.01
CA LEU A 137 -6.15 -8.35 -14.19
C LEU A 137 -5.80 -7.86 -12.77
N ALA A 138 -5.63 -6.56 -12.57
CA ALA A 138 -5.27 -5.98 -11.29
C ALA A 138 -6.47 -5.63 -10.40
N HIS A 139 -7.71 -5.76 -10.89
CA HIS A 139 -8.90 -5.55 -10.07
C HIS A 139 -9.25 -6.77 -9.22
N LYS A 140 -10.04 -6.53 -8.16
CA LYS A 140 -10.75 -7.60 -7.46
C LYS A 140 -11.70 -8.36 -8.41
N LYS A 141 -12.01 -9.60 -8.05
CA LYS A 141 -13.02 -10.40 -8.76
C LYS A 141 -14.38 -9.70 -8.72
N THR A 142 -15.12 -9.71 -9.82
CA THR A 142 -16.55 -9.31 -9.84
C THR A 142 -17.40 -10.32 -9.06
N SER A 143 -18.66 -10.00 -8.76
CA SER A 143 -19.60 -10.95 -8.15
C SER A 143 -19.68 -12.26 -8.93
N ASP A 144 -19.76 -12.19 -10.26
CA ASP A 144 -19.83 -13.38 -11.13
C ASP A 144 -18.51 -14.16 -11.14
N GLU A 145 -17.37 -13.47 -11.20
CA GLU A 145 -16.05 -14.11 -11.11
C GLU A 145 -15.83 -14.77 -9.74
N ARG A 146 -16.35 -14.19 -8.66
CA ARG A 146 -16.30 -14.78 -7.30
C ARG A 146 -17.15 -16.05 -7.23
N GLN A 147 -18.40 -15.98 -7.69
CA GLN A 147 -19.29 -17.14 -7.70
C GLN A 147 -18.73 -18.27 -8.58
N SER A 148 -18.16 -17.94 -9.74
CA SER A 148 -17.44 -18.92 -10.57
C SER A 148 -16.19 -19.47 -9.88
N ALA A 149 -15.47 -18.67 -9.10
CA ALA A 149 -14.30 -19.13 -8.34
C ALA A 149 -14.69 -20.07 -7.19
N GLU A 150 -15.86 -19.89 -6.58
CA GLU A 150 -16.41 -20.78 -5.54
C GLU A 150 -16.84 -22.15 -6.10
N LEU A 151 -17.18 -22.22 -7.40
CA LEU A 151 -17.50 -23.45 -8.12
C LEU A 151 -16.27 -24.21 -8.65
N LYS A 152 -15.05 -23.74 -8.36
CA LYS A 152 -13.84 -24.48 -8.72
C LYS A 152 -13.67 -25.69 -7.80
N ALA A 153 -13.47 -26.86 -8.42
CA ALA A 153 -13.20 -28.10 -7.74
C ALA A 153 -11.97 -27.97 -6.83
N PRO A 154 -11.94 -28.65 -5.68
CA PRO A 154 -10.75 -28.71 -4.85
C PRO A 154 -9.58 -29.48 -5.50
N SER A 155 -9.81 -30.29 -6.53
CA SER A 155 -8.76 -30.99 -7.29
C SER A 155 -7.93 -30.04 -8.17
N TRP A 156 -6.73 -30.47 -8.56
CA TRP A 156 -5.89 -29.76 -9.53
C TRP A 156 -5.76 -30.55 -10.85
N PRO A 157 -6.06 -29.97 -12.04
CA PRO A 157 -6.52 -28.59 -12.25
C PRO A 157 -7.93 -28.30 -11.69
N PRO A 158 -8.22 -27.04 -11.34
CA PRO A 158 -9.47 -26.61 -10.69
C PRO A 158 -10.63 -26.47 -11.69
N TRP A 159 -11.09 -27.60 -12.22
CA TRP A 159 -12.26 -27.65 -13.11
C TRP A 159 -13.54 -27.21 -12.40
N LYS A 160 -14.53 -26.74 -13.16
CA LYS A 160 -15.84 -26.35 -12.59
C LYS A 160 -16.55 -27.60 -12.06
N GLU A 161 -17.03 -27.52 -10.83
CA GLU A 161 -17.84 -28.52 -10.16
C GLU A 161 -19.15 -27.87 -9.68
N GLY A 162 -20.28 -28.36 -10.18
CA GLY A 162 -21.59 -27.84 -9.76
C GLY A 162 -21.91 -28.34 -8.35
N LYS A 163 -22.12 -27.41 -7.40
CA LYS A 163 -22.46 -27.74 -6.01
C LYS A 163 -23.97 -27.90 -5.84
N LEU A 164 -24.74 -27.13 -6.61
CA LEU A 164 -26.20 -27.10 -6.64
C LEU A 164 -26.70 -27.37 -8.06
N GLY A 165 -27.94 -27.85 -8.20
CA GLY A 165 -28.57 -28.08 -9.51
C GLY A 165 -28.67 -26.83 -10.39
N ILE A 166 -28.78 -25.65 -9.77
CA ILE A 166 -28.79 -24.35 -10.46
C ILE A 166 -27.43 -23.97 -11.05
N ASP A 167 -26.32 -24.50 -10.52
CA ASP A 167 -24.96 -24.19 -10.99
C ASP A 167 -24.67 -24.80 -12.37
N ALA A 168 -25.36 -25.91 -12.69
CA ALA A 168 -25.31 -26.54 -13.99
C ALA A 168 -25.96 -25.66 -15.08
N LEU A 169 -27.06 -24.97 -14.74
CA LEU A 169 -27.82 -24.13 -15.67
C LEU A 169 -27.10 -22.82 -16.03
N ARG A 170 -26.20 -22.35 -15.16
CA ARG A 170 -25.52 -21.06 -15.30
C ARG A 170 -24.49 -20.98 -16.44
N GLY A 171 -24.08 -22.11 -17.01
CA GLY A 171 -23.09 -22.13 -18.09
C GLY A 171 -21.71 -21.59 -17.66
N ASN A 172 -21.11 -20.73 -18.49
CA ASN A 172 -19.73 -20.24 -18.37
C ASN A 172 -19.61 -18.80 -17.80
N GLU A 173 -20.70 -18.26 -17.24
CA GLU A 173 -20.69 -16.93 -16.63
C GLU A 173 -19.62 -16.84 -15.53
N GLY A 174 -18.83 -15.77 -15.53
CA GLY A 174 -17.74 -15.57 -14.57
C GLY A 174 -16.51 -16.47 -14.76
N MET A 175 -16.59 -17.54 -15.57
CA MET A 175 -15.43 -18.41 -15.86
C MET A 175 -14.37 -17.71 -16.73
N TYR A 176 -14.83 -16.89 -17.66
CA TYR A 176 -13.98 -15.97 -18.41
C TYR A 176 -13.92 -14.64 -17.67
N SER A 177 -12.79 -14.39 -17.01
CA SER A 177 -12.57 -13.13 -16.31
C SER A 177 -12.60 -11.94 -17.26
N ARG A 178 -12.82 -10.73 -16.73
CA ARG A 178 -12.79 -9.47 -17.51
C ARG A 178 -11.49 -9.32 -18.31
N ALA A 179 -10.36 -9.70 -17.73
CA ALA A 179 -9.08 -9.68 -18.42
C ALA A 179 -9.07 -10.66 -19.60
N MET A 180 -9.65 -11.85 -19.44
CA MET A 180 -9.77 -12.83 -20.52
C MET A 180 -10.70 -12.39 -21.64
N ASN A 181 -11.80 -11.70 -21.31
CA ASN A 181 -12.72 -11.14 -22.31
C ASN A 181 -12.00 -10.12 -23.20
N VAL A 182 -11.15 -9.26 -22.62
CA VAL A 182 -10.31 -8.32 -23.39
C VAL A 182 -9.32 -9.07 -24.29
N LEU A 183 -8.74 -10.18 -23.83
CA LEU A 183 -7.86 -11.02 -24.66
C LEU A 183 -8.63 -11.77 -25.77
N SER A 184 -9.90 -12.14 -25.57
CA SER A 184 -10.76 -12.69 -26.62
C SER A 184 -11.04 -11.66 -27.71
N GLN A 185 -11.49 -10.46 -27.31
CA GLN A 185 -11.73 -9.34 -28.23
C GLN A 185 -10.47 -8.98 -29.02
N MET A 186 -9.29 -9.03 -28.38
CA MET A 186 -8.03 -8.82 -29.05
C MET A 186 -7.75 -9.87 -30.15
N ARG A 187 -8.10 -11.14 -29.91
CA ARG A 187 -7.97 -12.22 -30.91
C ARG A 187 -8.98 -12.05 -32.05
N GLU A 188 -10.22 -11.70 -31.72
CA GLU A 188 -11.28 -11.40 -32.69
C GLU A 188 -10.90 -10.21 -33.60
N ALA A 189 -10.18 -9.23 -33.06
CA ALA A 189 -9.60 -8.12 -33.83
C ALA A 189 -8.38 -8.52 -34.71
N GLY A 190 -8.03 -9.82 -34.78
CA GLY A 190 -6.99 -10.36 -35.65
C GLY A 190 -5.59 -10.41 -35.03
N TYR A 191 -5.42 -10.14 -33.73
CA TYR A 191 -4.11 -10.24 -33.08
C TYR A 191 -3.87 -11.63 -32.49
N SER A 192 -2.90 -12.37 -33.03
CA SER A 192 -2.45 -13.65 -32.46
C SER A 192 -1.85 -13.52 -31.07
N SER A 193 -1.98 -14.57 -30.24
CA SER A 193 -1.35 -14.61 -28.91
C SER A 193 0.18 -14.56 -29.01
N LYS A 194 0.81 -13.95 -28.02
CA LYS A 194 2.26 -13.98 -27.80
C LYS A 194 2.51 -14.25 -26.32
N LEU A 195 3.78 -14.42 -25.95
CA LEU A 195 4.19 -14.72 -24.58
C LEU A 195 3.56 -13.81 -23.51
N TRP A 196 3.40 -12.51 -23.76
CA TRP A 196 2.77 -11.60 -22.79
C TRP A 196 1.29 -11.95 -22.56
N GLU A 197 0.56 -12.22 -23.65
CA GLU A 197 -0.85 -12.59 -23.63
C GLU A 197 -1.05 -13.96 -23.00
N ASP A 198 -0.14 -14.93 -23.24
CA ASP A 198 -0.17 -16.26 -22.62
C ASP A 198 0.03 -16.17 -21.09
N VAL A 199 1.00 -15.37 -20.64
CA VAL A 199 1.20 -15.10 -19.20
C VAL A 199 -0.02 -14.41 -18.59
N CYS A 200 -0.60 -13.44 -19.30
CA CYS A 200 -1.82 -12.77 -18.85
C CYS A 200 -2.99 -13.75 -18.75
N SER A 201 -3.13 -14.66 -19.73
CA SER A 201 -4.15 -15.71 -19.76
C SER A 201 -4.06 -16.63 -18.53
N ILE A 202 -2.86 -17.11 -18.21
CA ILE A 202 -2.63 -17.99 -17.04
C ILE A 202 -3.05 -17.31 -15.75
N LEU A 203 -2.68 -16.03 -15.57
CA LEU A 203 -3.09 -15.27 -14.37
C LEU A 203 -4.58 -14.92 -14.37
N ALA A 204 -5.18 -14.78 -15.55
CA ALA A 204 -6.60 -14.52 -15.74
C ALA A 204 -7.48 -15.78 -15.59
N GLY A 205 -6.88 -16.95 -15.33
CA GLY A 205 -7.57 -18.19 -14.96
C GLY A 205 -7.50 -19.34 -15.97
N TRP A 206 -6.71 -19.22 -17.05
CA TRP A 206 -6.61 -20.25 -18.10
C TRP A 206 -5.19 -20.42 -18.65
N ASP A 207 -4.66 -21.64 -18.59
CA ASP A 207 -3.33 -21.98 -19.12
C ASP A 207 -3.33 -22.13 -20.66
N THR A 208 -2.13 -22.16 -21.22
CA THR A 208 -1.81 -22.38 -22.63
C THR A 208 -2.34 -23.70 -23.19
N ASP A 209 -2.54 -24.71 -22.35
CA ASP A 209 -3.15 -26.01 -22.71
C ASP A 209 -4.68 -26.02 -22.52
N ARG A 210 -5.27 -24.87 -22.18
CA ARG A 210 -6.70 -24.67 -21.87
C ARG A 210 -7.18 -25.31 -20.57
N SER A 211 -6.27 -25.79 -19.73
CA SER A 211 -6.64 -26.15 -18.36
C SER A 211 -6.96 -24.88 -17.54
N PRO A 212 -7.91 -24.95 -16.61
CA PRO A 212 -8.21 -23.83 -15.72
C PRO A 212 -7.07 -23.64 -14.71
N THR A 213 -6.84 -22.40 -14.30
CA THR A 213 -5.93 -22.03 -13.21
C THR A 213 -6.67 -21.15 -12.21
N ILE A 214 -6.03 -20.78 -11.10
CA ILE A 214 -6.60 -19.78 -10.18
C ILE A 214 -6.47 -18.39 -10.82
N GLN A 215 -7.59 -17.68 -10.92
CA GLN A 215 -7.60 -16.28 -11.34
C GLN A 215 -6.93 -15.45 -10.25
N THR A 216 -5.74 -14.95 -10.56
CA THR A 216 -4.86 -14.27 -9.59
C THR A 216 -4.72 -12.81 -9.94
N ARG A 217 -5.19 -11.96 -9.02
CA ARG A 217 -5.04 -10.51 -9.06
C ARG A 217 -3.55 -10.15 -9.10
N SER A 218 -3.09 -9.56 -10.20
CA SER A 218 -1.65 -9.30 -10.39
C SER A 218 -1.39 -8.14 -11.34
N PHE A 219 -0.28 -7.44 -11.12
CA PHE A 219 0.24 -6.49 -12.09
C PHE A 219 1.13 -7.16 -13.13
N MET A 220 0.83 -6.92 -14.40
CA MET A 220 1.66 -7.39 -15.50
C MET A 220 2.98 -6.62 -15.56
N ARG A 221 4.09 -7.37 -15.64
CA ARG A 221 5.41 -6.75 -15.83
C ARG A 221 5.53 -6.25 -17.27
N TRP A 222 5.78 -4.96 -17.42
CA TRP A 222 6.08 -4.34 -18.72
C TRP A 222 7.55 -4.54 -19.12
N SER A 223 8.02 -5.79 -19.19
CA SER A 223 9.39 -6.13 -19.57
C SER A 223 9.59 -6.10 -21.08
N ARG A 224 10.72 -5.54 -21.53
CA ARG A 224 11.11 -5.57 -22.96
C ARG A 224 11.21 -7.00 -23.50
N SER A 225 11.64 -7.97 -22.69
CA SER A 225 11.74 -9.38 -23.11
C SER A 225 10.37 -9.98 -23.42
N LEU A 226 9.40 -9.83 -22.51
CA LEU A 226 8.03 -10.34 -22.69
C LEU A 226 7.31 -9.71 -23.88
N HIS A 227 7.59 -8.43 -24.17
CA HIS A 227 6.92 -7.72 -25.25
C HIS A 227 7.52 -7.98 -26.64
N ARG A 228 8.83 -8.24 -26.72
CA ARG A 228 9.53 -8.52 -27.99
C ARG A 228 9.47 -9.98 -28.40
N ALA A 229 9.27 -10.91 -27.46
CA ALA A 229 9.05 -12.31 -27.76
C ALA A 229 7.88 -12.44 -28.75
N SER A 230 8.24 -12.77 -30.00
CA SER A 230 7.30 -12.87 -31.12
C SER A 230 6.59 -14.21 -31.13
N GLN A 231 7.22 -15.25 -30.58
CA GLN A 231 6.72 -16.62 -30.54
C GLN A 231 6.22 -16.98 -29.14
N THR A 232 5.12 -17.72 -29.12
CA THR A 232 4.62 -18.44 -27.94
C THR A 232 5.60 -19.56 -27.62
N ASN A 233 6.14 -19.60 -26.41
CA ASN A 233 6.98 -20.69 -25.95
C ASN A 233 6.48 -21.16 -24.57
N PRO A 234 5.84 -22.35 -24.48
CA PRO A 234 5.32 -22.87 -23.23
C PRO A 234 6.40 -23.18 -22.19
N ASP A 235 7.66 -23.34 -22.62
CA ASP A 235 8.82 -23.59 -21.76
C ASP A 235 9.52 -22.30 -21.29
N HIS A 236 9.02 -21.14 -21.70
CA HIS A 236 9.61 -19.87 -21.28
C HIS A 236 9.45 -19.67 -19.76
N PRO A 237 10.48 -19.25 -19.01
CA PRO A 237 10.43 -19.15 -17.54
C PRO A 237 9.27 -18.31 -16.98
N ALA A 238 8.83 -17.29 -17.74
CA ALA A 238 7.68 -16.46 -17.37
C ALA A 238 6.34 -17.23 -17.35
N ILE A 239 6.17 -18.26 -18.18
CA ILE A 239 4.99 -19.14 -18.16
C ILE A 239 4.98 -19.94 -16.86
N TRP A 240 6.11 -20.55 -16.49
CA TRP A 240 6.25 -21.30 -15.25
C TRP A 240 6.06 -20.45 -13.99
N VAL A 241 6.61 -19.23 -13.99
CA VAL A 241 6.34 -18.22 -12.94
C VAL A 241 4.85 -17.94 -12.81
N ALA A 242 4.14 -17.78 -13.94
CA ALA A 242 2.70 -17.54 -13.92
C ALA A 242 1.90 -18.75 -13.42
N ARG A 243 2.27 -19.97 -13.87
CA ARG A 243 1.66 -21.23 -13.42
C ARG A 243 1.77 -21.42 -11.92
N ILE A 244 2.98 -21.33 -11.37
CA ILE A 244 3.22 -21.45 -9.92
C ILE A 244 2.43 -20.39 -9.15
N ARG A 245 2.40 -19.15 -9.64
CA ARG A 245 1.65 -18.07 -9.00
C ARG A 245 0.14 -18.32 -9.01
N ALA A 246 -0.40 -18.85 -10.11
CA ALA A 246 -1.82 -19.10 -10.35
C ALA A 246 -2.35 -20.41 -9.72
N THR A 247 -1.75 -20.84 -8.60
CA THR A 247 -2.19 -21.97 -7.76
C THR A 247 -2.80 -21.49 -6.45
N ARG A 248 -3.57 -22.33 -5.76
CA ARG A 248 -4.18 -22.06 -4.45
C ARG A 248 -3.29 -22.55 -3.31
N THR A 249 -2.71 -23.75 -3.42
CA THR A 249 -1.98 -24.41 -2.33
C THR A 249 -0.47 -24.53 -2.61
N VAL A 250 0.31 -24.88 -1.58
CA VAL A 250 1.75 -25.18 -1.73
C VAL A 250 1.96 -26.41 -2.61
N ARG A 251 1.14 -27.46 -2.44
CA ARG A 251 1.27 -28.72 -3.19
C ARG A 251 1.00 -28.56 -4.68
N GLU A 252 -0.01 -27.77 -5.04
CA GLU A 252 -0.29 -27.39 -6.43
C GLU A 252 0.88 -26.61 -7.05
N ALA A 253 1.42 -25.62 -6.32
CA ALA A 253 2.60 -24.87 -6.73
C ALA A 253 3.82 -25.79 -6.91
N TRP A 254 4.00 -26.74 -6.01
CA TRP A 254 5.07 -27.72 -6.04
C TRP A 254 4.93 -28.67 -7.24
N ALA A 255 3.72 -29.12 -7.57
CA ALA A 255 3.47 -29.93 -8.77
C ALA A 255 3.89 -29.19 -10.06
N CYS A 256 3.56 -27.89 -10.16
CA CYS A 256 4.03 -27.06 -11.27
C CYS A 256 5.56 -26.89 -11.28
N PHE A 257 6.18 -26.78 -10.11
CA PHE A 257 7.63 -26.66 -9.97
C PHE A 257 8.37 -27.96 -10.34
N LEU A 258 7.87 -29.12 -9.92
CA LEU A 258 8.40 -30.42 -10.33
C LEU A 258 8.24 -30.63 -11.84
N SER A 259 7.09 -30.28 -12.41
CA SER A 259 6.88 -30.34 -13.87
C SER A 259 7.89 -29.50 -14.66
N TYR A 260 8.37 -28.39 -14.08
CA TYR A 260 9.45 -27.59 -14.66
C TYR A 260 10.79 -28.32 -14.62
N GLN A 261 11.11 -28.96 -13.49
CA GLN A 261 12.34 -29.73 -13.30
C GLN A 261 12.39 -30.99 -14.19
N ASP A 262 11.26 -31.70 -14.28
CA ASP A 262 11.12 -32.93 -15.08
C ASP A 262 11.35 -32.68 -16.58
N ARG A 263 11.12 -31.45 -17.05
CA ARG A 263 11.42 -31.03 -18.44
C ARG A 263 12.91 -30.75 -18.68
N GLY A 264 13.76 -30.79 -17.66
CA GLY A 264 15.20 -30.52 -17.78
C GLY A 264 15.52 -29.07 -18.17
N LEU A 265 14.66 -28.11 -17.83
CA LEU A 265 14.83 -26.70 -18.15
C LEU A 265 15.92 -26.04 -17.25
N PRO A 266 16.62 -24.99 -17.73
CA PRO A 266 17.75 -24.40 -17.02
C PRO A 266 17.35 -23.75 -15.69
N LEU A 267 18.22 -23.77 -14.68
CA LEU A 267 17.92 -23.13 -13.39
C LEU A 267 17.56 -21.64 -13.57
N ASN A 268 16.48 -21.20 -12.93
CA ASN A 268 16.01 -19.82 -13.05
C ASN A 268 15.55 -19.25 -11.71
N ALA A 269 16.23 -18.19 -11.24
CA ALA A 269 15.95 -17.57 -9.95
C ALA A 269 14.50 -17.07 -9.79
N ALA A 270 13.83 -16.67 -10.88
CA ALA A 270 12.45 -16.18 -10.81
C ALA A 270 11.45 -17.29 -10.47
N ILE A 271 11.64 -18.50 -11.01
CA ILE A 271 10.77 -19.66 -10.74
C ILE A 271 10.91 -20.09 -9.29
N TYR A 272 12.16 -20.24 -8.82
CA TYR A 272 12.44 -20.58 -7.43
C TYR A 272 11.94 -19.50 -6.46
N THR A 273 12.03 -18.22 -6.85
CA THR A 273 11.47 -17.11 -6.06
C THR A 273 9.95 -17.26 -5.89
N GLU A 274 9.19 -17.59 -6.94
CA GLU A 274 7.74 -17.78 -6.80
C GLU A 274 7.39 -18.98 -5.91
N MET A 275 8.18 -20.07 -5.99
CA MET A 275 7.98 -21.22 -5.10
C MET A 275 8.30 -20.88 -3.64
N ALA A 276 9.40 -20.16 -3.39
CA ALA A 276 9.74 -19.66 -2.05
C ALA A 276 8.66 -18.71 -1.51
N GLU A 277 8.09 -17.84 -2.34
CA GLU A 277 6.96 -16.99 -1.96
C GLU A 277 5.76 -17.81 -1.49
N LYS A 278 5.41 -18.90 -2.18
CA LYS A 278 4.32 -19.79 -1.78
C LYS A 278 4.55 -20.41 -0.39
N LEU A 279 5.77 -20.87 -0.13
CA LEU A 279 6.16 -21.41 1.19
C LEU A 279 6.07 -20.34 2.29
N ILE A 280 6.59 -19.14 2.02
CA ILE A 280 6.54 -18.01 2.97
C ILE A 280 5.11 -17.63 3.31
N TYR A 281 4.26 -17.44 2.31
CA TYR A 281 2.87 -17.02 2.56
C TYR A 281 2.04 -18.12 3.22
N ARG A 282 2.35 -19.40 3.03
CA ARG A 282 1.70 -20.47 3.81
C ARG A 282 2.08 -20.40 5.29
N GLN A 283 3.36 -20.18 5.60
CA GLN A 283 3.80 -20.00 6.99
C GLN A 283 3.13 -18.79 7.65
N LEU A 284 3.00 -17.68 6.92
CA LEU A 284 2.29 -16.49 7.40
C LEU A 284 0.79 -16.72 7.59
N ALA A 285 0.15 -17.46 6.67
CA ALA A 285 -1.27 -17.82 6.78
C ALA A 285 -1.55 -18.62 8.05
N ILE A 286 -0.74 -19.64 8.34
CA ILE A 286 -0.84 -20.45 9.56
C ILE A 286 -0.66 -19.57 10.80
N LYS A 287 0.38 -18.73 10.82
CA LYS A 287 0.68 -17.85 11.96
C LYS A 287 -0.44 -16.86 12.27
N ASN A 288 -1.11 -16.37 11.23
CA ASN A 288 -2.18 -15.37 11.33
C ASN A 288 -3.57 -16.01 11.45
N ARG A 289 -3.68 -17.34 11.55
CA ARG A 289 -4.97 -18.08 11.55
C ARG A 289 -5.87 -17.71 10.36
N PHE A 290 -5.24 -17.50 9.20
CA PHE A 290 -5.95 -17.08 7.99
C PHE A 290 -6.98 -18.13 7.53
N ASP A 291 -6.74 -19.41 7.79
CA ASP A 291 -7.63 -20.50 7.39
C ASP A 291 -9.04 -20.40 8.07
N GLU A 292 -9.20 -19.55 9.09
CA GLU A 292 -10.49 -19.23 9.75
C GLU A 292 -11.24 -18.07 9.07
N SER A 293 -10.71 -17.48 7.99
CA SER A 293 -11.28 -16.32 7.30
C SER A 293 -12.16 -16.74 6.11
N ASP A 294 -13.48 -16.64 6.25
CA ASP A 294 -14.44 -17.16 5.24
C ASP A 294 -14.58 -16.34 3.95
N HIS A 295 -14.07 -15.10 3.90
CA HIS A 295 -14.46 -14.14 2.86
C HIS A 295 -13.43 -13.98 1.72
N VAL A 296 -12.23 -14.55 1.86
CA VAL A 296 -11.16 -14.39 0.86
C VAL A 296 -11.16 -15.61 -0.06
N LEU A 297 -11.09 -15.38 -1.37
CA LEU A 297 -11.00 -16.46 -2.36
C LEU A 297 -9.56 -16.61 -2.88
N PRO A 298 -9.17 -17.81 -3.36
CA PRO A 298 -7.87 -18.02 -3.97
C PRO A 298 -7.57 -17.02 -5.09
N GLY A 299 -6.38 -16.43 -5.04
CA GLY A 299 -5.92 -15.44 -6.01
C GLY A 299 -6.40 -14.00 -5.79
N ASP A 300 -7.20 -13.72 -4.74
CA ASP A 300 -7.56 -12.33 -4.39
C ASP A 300 -6.38 -11.57 -3.73
N GLY A 301 -5.56 -12.28 -2.96
CA GLY A 301 -4.35 -11.77 -2.33
C GLY A 301 -3.15 -12.71 -2.50
N ARG A 302 -2.21 -12.62 -1.56
CA ARG A 302 -0.97 -13.44 -1.56
C ARG A 302 -1.07 -14.69 -0.70
N GLU A 303 -2.20 -14.86 -0.03
CA GLU A 303 -2.43 -15.95 0.91
C GLU A 303 -2.43 -17.30 0.19
N VAL A 304 -1.93 -18.32 0.90
CA VAL A 304 -1.82 -19.69 0.41
C VAL A 304 -2.64 -20.59 1.33
N TYR A 305 -3.61 -21.28 0.74
CA TYR A 305 -4.62 -22.04 1.46
C TYR A 305 -4.07 -23.40 1.89
N ALA A 306 -4.73 -23.99 2.89
CA ALA A 306 -4.50 -25.38 3.28
C ALA A 306 -4.82 -26.35 2.13
N GLU A 307 -4.23 -27.54 2.21
CA GLU A 307 -4.54 -28.63 1.28
C GLU A 307 -6.00 -29.11 1.46
N PRO A 308 -6.63 -29.64 0.40
CA PRO A 308 -7.96 -30.22 0.51
C PRO A 308 -8.04 -31.30 1.60
N ALA A 309 -9.15 -31.36 2.32
CA ALA A 309 -9.35 -32.36 3.38
C ALA A 309 -9.49 -33.79 2.84
N SER A 310 -9.97 -33.93 1.59
CA SER A 310 -10.19 -35.20 0.93
C SER A 310 -8.96 -35.63 0.16
N ALA A 311 -8.46 -36.84 0.43
CA ALA A 311 -7.31 -37.42 -0.26
C ALA A 311 -7.52 -37.61 -1.77
N ARG A 312 -8.78 -37.65 -2.25
CA ARG A 312 -9.09 -37.73 -3.69
C ARG A 312 -8.80 -36.44 -4.43
N ASP A 313 -8.88 -35.31 -3.74
CA ASP A 313 -8.71 -33.98 -4.31
C ASP A 313 -7.26 -33.49 -4.18
N ILE A 314 -6.44 -34.19 -3.39
CA ILE A 314 -5.02 -33.91 -3.24
C ILE A 314 -4.31 -34.35 -4.52
N ILE A 315 -3.59 -33.41 -5.15
CA ILE A 315 -2.73 -33.73 -6.29
C ILE A 315 -1.56 -34.62 -5.87
N TYR A 316 -1.35 -35.68 -6.64
CA TYR A 316 -0.18 -36.53 -6.50
C TYR A 316 1.09 -35.77 -6.95
N VAL A 317 2.12 -35.81 -6.09
CA VAL A 317 3.48 -35.33 -6.38
C VAL A 317 4.45 -36.42 -5.99
N HIS A 318 5.50 -36.62 -6.78
CA HIS A 318 6.48 -37.69 -6.54
C HIS A 318 7.46 -37.37 -5.39
N THR A 319 7.54 -36.10 -4.98
CA THR A 319 8.23 -35.64 -3.76
C THR A 319 7.37 -34.65 -2.99
N GLU A 320 7.37 -34.73 -1.67
CA GLU A 320 6.66 -33.78 -0.81
C GLU A 320 7.27 -32.37 -0.90
N PRO A 321 6.47 -31.30 -0.77
CA PRO A 321 6.99 -29.94 -0.73
C PRO A 321 7.96 -29.75 0.45
N PRO A 322 9.16 -29.18 0.23
CA PRO A 322 10.14 -28.97 1.29
C PRO A 322 9.73 -27.86 2.25
N VAL A 323 10.33 -27.86 3.44
CA VAL A 323 10.25 -26.70 4.36
C VAL A 323 11.03 -25.53 3.76
N LEU A 324 10.63 -24.30 4.09
CA LEU A 324 11.26 -23.09 3.55
C LEU A 324 12.79 -23.07 3.73
N GLN A 325 13.32 -23.45 4.89
CA GLN A 325 14.77 -23.46 5.12
C GLN A 325 15.50 -24.43 4.20
N ASP A 326 14.98 -25.66 4.06
CA ASP A 326 15.57 -26.69 3.19
C ASP A 326 15.53 -26.24 1.73
N PHE A 327 14.43 -25.62 1.30
CA PHE A 327 14.29 -25.07 -0.05
C PHE A 327 15.27 -23.92 -0.31
N LEU A 328 15.45 -22.99 0.65
CA LEU A 328 16.42 -21.90 0.52
C LEU A 328 17.85 -22.44 0.51
N GLN A 329 18.16 -23.46 1.31
CA GLN A 329 19.46 -24.12 1.29
C GLN A 329 19.72 -24.79 -0.07
N GLN A 330 18.72 -25.50 -0.61
CA GLN A 330 18.76 -26.08 -1.96
C GLN A 330 19.01 -25.01 -3.03
N MET A 331 18.34 -23.86 -2.96
CA MET A 331 18.60 -22.75 -3.88
C MET A 331 20.06 -22.30 -3.83
N THR A 332 20.60 -22.08 -2.62
CA THR A 332 21.98 -21.62 -2.46
C THR A 332 23.02 -22.67 -2.87
N SER A 333 22.76 -23.97 -2.61
CA SER A 333 23.67 -25.05 -3.02
C SER A 333 23.72 -25.23 -4.54
N GLN A 334 22.63 -24.88 -5.24
CA GLN A 334 22.57 -24.80 -6.70
C GLN A 334 23.17 -23.51 -7.27
N GLY A 335 23.78 -22.66 -6.44
CA GLY A 335 24.43 -21.42 -6.86
C GLY A 335 23.46 -20.26 -7.15
N LEU A 336 22.18 -20.38 -6.79
CA LEU A 336 21.21 -19.30 -6.99
C LEU A 336 21.27 -18.30 -5.82
N ARG A 337 21.52 -17.03 -6.15
CA ARG A 337 21.43 -15.90 -5.21
C ARG A 337 19.99 -15.46 -5.03
N PHE A 338 19.66 -14.94 -3.85
CA PHE A 338 18.31 -14.43 -3.56
C PHE A 338 18.08 -13.08 -4.24
N PRO A 339 17.12 -12.97 -5.18
CA PRO A 339 16.82 -11.69 -5.82
C PRO A 339 16.26 -10.69 -4.80
N GLY A 340 16.49 -9.39 -5.02
CA GLY A 340 16.01 -8.33 -4.10
C GLY A 340 14.53 -8.42 -3.68
N ARG A 341 13.61 -8.91 -4.52
CA ARG A 341 12.20 -9.14 -4.14
C ARG A 341 12.04 -10.26 -3.10
N LEU A 342 12.75 -11.37 -3.28
CA LEU A 342 12.74 -12.49 -2.34
C LEU A 342 13.40 -12.07 -1.03
N LEU A 343 14.57 -11.42 -1.10
CA LEU A 343 15.28 -10.90 0.06
C LEU A 343 14.40 -9.95 0.89
N ALA A 344 13.75 -8.97 0.23
CA ALA A 344 12.84 -8.06 0.90
C ALA A 344 11.69 -8.78 1.61
N LEU A 345 11.15 -9.85 1.02
CA LEU A 345 10.11 -10.65 1.65
C LEU A 345 10.64 -11.45 2.85
N LEU A 346 11.79 -12.10 2.72
CA LEU A 346 12.45 -12.85 3.80
C LEU A 346 12.75 -11.95 5.00
N LEU A 347 13.29 -10.75 4.78
CA LEU A 347 13.58 -9.78 5.85
C LEU A 347 12.31 -9.26 6.55
N ARG A 348 11.17 -9.23 5.86
CA ARG A 348 9.88 -8.83 6.44
C ARG A 348 9.25 -9.93 7.28
N THR A 349 9.54 -11.19 7.00
CA THR A 349 9.13 -12.30 7.87
C THR A 349 9.91 -12.20 9.18
N LYS A 350 9.29 -12.52 10.32
CA LYS A 350 9.98 -12.46 11.61
C LYS A 350 11.00 -13.60 11.67
N VAL A 351 12.26 -13.27 11.42
CA VAL A 351 13.39 -14.20 11.46
C VAL A 351 14.41 -13.68 12.46
N ASP A 352 15.08 -14.58 13.17
CA ASP A 352 16.14 -14.23 14.12
C ASP A 352 17.20 -13.34 13.46
N PHE A 353 17.79 -12.44 14.25
CA PHE A 353 18.73 -11.44 13.76
C PHE A 353 19.86 -12.06 12.90
N ARG A 354 20.47 -13.15 13.38
CA ARG A 354 21.55 -13.85 12.66
C ARG A 354 21.09 -14.42 11.31
N THR A 355 19.89 -14.96 11.24
CA THR A 355 19.37 -15.55 10.00
C THR A 355 19.03 -14.46 8.97
N GLY A 356 18.53 -13.31 9.41
CA GLY A 356 18.33 -12.14 8.55
C GLY A 356 19.64 -11.68 7.89
N LEU A 357 20.75 -11.64 8.64
CA LEU A 357 22.07 -11.31 8.09
C LEU A 357 22.56 -12.38 7.09
N ARG A 358 22.32 -13.67 7.37
CA ARG A 358 22.66 -14.76 6.42
C ARG A 358 21.93 -14.61 5.08
N TYR A 359 20.68 -14.14 5.09
CA TYR A 359 19.94 -13.90 3.85
C TYR A 359 20.53 -12.75 3.02
N LEU A 360 21.08 -11.72 3.67
CA LEU A 360 21.80 -10.65 2.96
C LEU A 360 23.06 -11.19 2.27
N ILE A 361 23.84 -12.02 2.95
CA ILE A 361 25.05 -12.64 2.37
C ILE A 361 24.70 -13.52 1.17
N ALA A 362 23.59 -14.26 1.24
CA ALA A 362 23.12 -15.12 0.15
C ALA A 362 22.38 -14.38 -0.98
N SER A 363 22.26 -13.05 -0.92
CA SER A 363 21.52 -12.25 -1.90
C SER A 363 22.31 -11.93 -3.17
N ASP A 364 21.63 -11.25 -4.10
CA ASP A 364 22.19 -10.69 -5.34
C ASP A 364 22.79 -9.28 -5.18
N LEU A 365 22.90 -8.79 -3.94
CA LEU A 365 23.59 -7.52 -3.63
C LEU A 365 25.10 -7.64 -3.82
N THR A 366 25.75 -6.52 -4.11
CA THR A 366 27.21 -6.47 -4.21
C THR A 366 27.86 -6.55 -2.81
N GLU A 367 29.10 -7.03 -2.74
CA GLU A 367 29.84 -7.10 -1.48
C GLU A 367 30.00 -5.72 -0.82
N GLU A 368 30.13 -4.65 -1.61
CA GLU A 368 30.15 -3.27 -1.12
C GLU A 368 28.83 -2.86 -0.48
N GLN A 369 27.70 -3.19 -1.11
CA GLN A 369 26.37 -2.93 -0.55
C GLN A 369 26.16 -3.69 0.76
N ILE A 370 26.56 -4.96 0.82
CA ILE A 370 26.44 -5.79 2.03
C ILE A 370 27.31 -5.22 3.15
N LYS A 371 28.57 -4.88 2.86
CA LYS A 371 29.49 -4.27 3.83
C LYS A 371 28.91 -2.97 4.40
N MET A 372 28.31 -2.13 3.56
CA MET A 372 27.67 -0.90 4.01
C MET A 372 26.45 -1.13 4.90
N LEU A 373 25.59 -2.09 4.56
CA LEU A 373 24.46 -2.44 5.41
C LEU A 373 24.90 -3.03 6.76
N PHE A 374 26.09 -3.64 6.82
CA PHE A 374 26.66 -4.24 8.04
C PHE A 374 27.47 -3.27 8.91
N THR A 375 27.94 -2.17 8.35
CA THR A 375 28.80 -1.21 9.04
C THR A 375 27.95 -0.27 9.89
N VAL A 376 28.07 -0.37 11.22
CA VAL A 376 27.48 0.56 12.17
C VAL A 376 28.30 1.85 12.13
N LEU A 377 27.80 2.85 11.39
CA LEU A 377 28.49 4.11 11.15
C LEU A 377 28.70 4.86 12.47
N GLY A 378 29.95 4.98 12.93
CA GLY A 378 30.39 6.01 13.86
C GLY A 378 31.12 7.12 13.09
N HIS A 379 31.17 8.33 13.65
CA HIS A 379 31.83 9.49 13.02
C HIS A 379 33.26 9.14 12.54
N SER A 380 33.50 9.12 11.24
CA SER A 380 34.86 9.12 10.67
C SER A 380 34.87 9.79 9.29
N SER A 381 35.40 11.01 9.27
CA SER A 381 35.34 11.98 8.16
C SER A 381 36.07 11.59 6.87
N ASP A 382 36.85 10.51 6.84
CA ASP A 382 37.86 10.34 5.78
C ASP A 382 37.67 9.09 4.89
N TYR A 383 36.65 8.25 5.15
CA TYR A 383 36.37 7.02 4.37
C TYR A 383 34.96 6.95 3.74
N GLU A 384 34.17 8.02 3.86
CA GLU A 384 32.70 7.99 3.61
C GLU A 384 32.30 8.15 2.13
N SER A 385 33.10 8.82 1.30
CA SER A 385 32.65 9.24 -0.05
C SER A 385 32.41 8.09 -1.04
N GLN A 386 33.28 7.07 -1.07
CA GLN A 386 33.14 5.94 -2.02
C GLN A 386 32.07 4.93 -1.58
N HIS A 387 31.80 4.86 -0.29
CA HIS A 387 30.96 3.86 0.34
C HIS A 387 29.48 4.31 0.45
N MET A 388 29.23 5.62 0.54
CA MET A 388 27.87 6.18 0.52
C MET A 388 27.17 6.02 -0.85
N ASP A 389 27.94 5.97 -1.94
CA ASP A 389 27.39 5.72 -3.27
C ASP A 389 26.83 4.29 -3.38
N ALA A 390 27.48 3.30 -2.75
CA ALA A 390 26.97 1.94 -2.69
C ALA A 390 25.61 1.86 -1.98
N LEU A 391 25.39 2.64 -0.91
CA LEU A 391 24.10 2.71 -0.22
C LEU A 391 22.98 3.26 -1.11
N GLN A 392 23.27 4.22 -1.99
CA GLN A 392 22.28 4.77 -2.93
C GLN A 392 21.84 3.74 -3.98
N THR A 393 22.74 2.85 -4.39
CA THR A 393 22.44 1.82 -5.39
C THR A 393 21.57 0.67 -4.84
N VAL A 394 21.38 0.57 -3.53
CA VAL A 394 20.52 -0.45 -2.92
C VAL A 394 19.05 -0.20 -3.30
N PRO A 395 18.31 -1.21 -3.81
CA PRO A 395 16.90 -1.04 -4.13
C PRO A 395 16.05 -0.65 -2.92
N ASP A 396 15.17 0.35 -3.08
CA ASP A 396 14.30 0.87 -2.00
C ASP A 396 13.53 -0.22 -1.25
N SER A 397 13.02 -1.22 -1.97
CA SER A 397 12.27 -2.32 -1.36
C SER A 397 13.13 -3.17 -0.43
N VAL A 398 14.41 -3.35 -0.76
CA VAL A 398 15.36 -4.11 0.07
C VAL A 398 15.77 -3.24 1.26
N PHE A 399 16.16 -1.99 1.01
CA PHE A 399 16.55 -1.04 2.04
C PHE A 399 15.47 -0.86 3.12
N ALA A 400 14.23 -0.53 2.72
CA ALA A 400 13.13 -0.37 3.66
C ALA A 400 12.82 -1.67 4.43
N SER A 401 12.96 -2.83 3.79
CA SER A 401 12.73 -4.13 4.46
C SER A 401 13.84 -4.46 5.45
N PHE A 402 15.09 -4.07 5.16
CA PHE A 402 16.20 -4.21 6.09
C PHE A 402 16.06 -3.27 7.29
N VAL A 403 15.69 -2.00 7.07
CA VAL A 403 15.36 -1.06 8.16
C VAL A 403 14.24 -1.61 9.04
N LYS A 404 13.18 -2.15 8.44
CA LYS A 404 12.10 -2.82 9.19
C LYS A 404 12.62 -4.02 10.00
N PHE A 405 13.47 -4.84 9.40
CA PHE A 405 14.08 -5.99 10.06
C PHE A 405 14.91 -5.56 11.29
N LEU A 406 15.75 -4.53 11.15
CA LEU A 406 16.53 -3.97 12.25
C LEU A 406 15.63 -3.41 13.36
N CYS A 407 14.57 -2.70 12.97
CA CYS A 407 13.58 -2.16 13.91
C CYS A 407 12.90 -3.27 14.73
N VAL A 408 12.50 -4.38 14.08
CA VAL A 408 11.83 -5.51 14.75
C VAL A 408 12.80 -6.37 15.57
N SER A 409 14.05 -6.48 15.13
CA SER A 409 15.10 -7.28 15.77
C SER A 409 15.84 -6.50 16.86
N SER A 410 15.39 -5.30 17.18
CA SER A 410 15.98 -4.51 18.26
C SER A 410 15.50 -5.02 19.62
N SER A 411 16.45 -5.29 20.52
CA SER A 411 16.15 -5.31 21.95
C SER A 411 15.92 -3.86 22.31
N SER A 412 14.69 -3.47 22.64
CA SER A 412 14.33 -2.07 22.90
C SER A 412 15.37 -1.44 23.85
N THR A 413 16.19 -0.52 23.36
CA THR A 413 17.33 0.07 24.10
C THR A 413 16.89 0.78 25.39
N LEU A 414 15.60 1.08 25.52
CA LEU A 414 14.96 1.54 26.75
C LEU A 414 14.88 0.46 27.86
N HIS A 415 15.53 -0.70 27.70
CA HIS A 415 15.66 -1.74 28.72
C HIS A 415 16.50 -1.31 29.93
N ALA A 416 17.31 -0.27 29.77
CA ALA A 416 17.94 0.44 30.89
C ALA A 416 16.87 1.20 31.68
N GLY A 417 16.82 1.00 33.01
CA GLY A 417 15.97 1.83 33.87
C GLY A 417 16.36 3.32 33.77
N PRO A 418 15.57 4.25 34.36
CA PRO A 418 15.82 5.69 34.31
C PRO A 418 17.25 6.09 34.71
N LYS A 419 17.85 5.29 35.62
CA LYS A 419 19.21 5.47 36.15
C LYS A 419 20.34 4.96 35.25
N SER A 420 20.02 4.27 34.15
CA SER A 420 20.99 3.64 33.23
C SER A 420 20.87 4.16 31.79
N LEU A 421 19.96 5.10 31.53
CA LEU A 421 19.93 5.86 30.27
C LEU A 421 21.12 6.82 30.26
N THR A 422 22.14 6.51 29.45
CA THR A 422 23.19 7.48 29.12
C THR A 422 22.70 8.41 28.01
N LEU A 423 23.22 9.65 27.96
CA LEU A 423 22.93 10.61 26.87
C LEU A 423 23.22 10.03 25.46
N ASP A 424 24.07 9.00 25.38
CA ASP A 424 24.35 8.26 24.14
C ASP A 424 23.19 7.36 23.66
N GLN A 425 22.15 7.16 24.48
CA GLN A 425 21.03 6.24 24.22
C GLN A 425 19.69 6.94 24.00
N PHE A 426 19.57 8.24 24.30
CA PHE A 426 18.37 9.04 24.08
C PHE A 426 18.72 10.53 24.13
N PRO A 427 18.19 11.37 23.22
CA PRO A 427 17.34 11.04 22.07
C PRO A 427 18.13 10.46 20.88
N PHE A 428 17.60 9.42 20.23
CA PHE A 428 18.29 8.74 19.10
C PHE A 428 18.44 9.63 17.87
N LEU A 429 17.57 10.63 17.74
CA LEU A 429 17.51 11.51 16.57
C LEU A 429 18.25 12.84 16.74
N ALA A 430 18.52 13.28 17.97
CA ALA A 430 19.23 14.54 18.25
C ALA A 430 20.74 14.34 18.55
N THR A 431 21.21 13.11 18.74
CA THR A 431 22.65 12.82 18.85
C THR A 431 23.34 12.94 17.50
N ASP A 432 23.62 14.16 17.06
CA ASP A 432 24.56 14.39 15.96
C ASP A 432 26.00 14.64 16.46
N ASP A 433 26.23 14.99 17.75
CA ASP A 433 27.54 15.60 18.09
C ASP A 433 28.40 15.03 19.25
N GLN A 434 27.96 14.08 20.10
CA GLN A 434 28.71 13.84 21.37
C GLN A 434 29.21 12.42 21.69
N SER A 435 28.69 11.35 21.08
CA SER A 435 29.14 9.98 21.43
C SER A 435 30.19 9.44 20.46
N ARG A 436 31.47 9.38 20.88
CA ARG A 436 32.56 8.72 20.15
C ARG A 436 32.39 7.19 20.22
N CYS A 437 31.54 6.61 19.38
CA CYS A 437 31.50 5.16 19.21
C CYS A 437 32.41 4.72 18.06
N PRO A 438 33.27 3.69 18.25
CA PRO A 438 34.07 3.14 17.16
C PRO A 438 33.18 2.47 16.10
N VAL A 439 33.61 2.55 14.83
CA VAL A 439 33.01 1.79 13.71
C VAL A 439 33.04 0.31 14.06
N THR A 440 31.87 -0.32 14.13
CA THR A 440 31.73 -1.74 14.45
C THR A 440 30.92 -2.43 13.36
N VAL A 441 31.24 -3.69 13.06
CA VAL A 441 30.46 -4.49 12.11
C VAL A 441 29.38 -5.22 12.92
N LEU A 442 28.13 -5.19 12.47
CA LEU A 442 26.99 -5.89 13.11
C LEU A 442 27.27 -7.36 13.55
N PRO A 443 28.08 -8.16 12.84
CA PRO A 443 28.42 -9.53 13.24
C PRO A 443 29.43 -9.66 14.39
N ASP A 444 30.19 -8.61 14.72
CA ASP A 444 31.29 -8.67 15.71
C ASP A 444 30.83 -8.44 17.17
N PHE A 445 29.53 -8.20 17.39
CA PHE A 445 28.96 -8.11 18.74
C PHE A 445 28.81 -9.51 19.35
N GLU A 446 29.80 -9.95 20.13
CA GLU A 446 29.79 -11.19 20.91
C GLU A 446 28.93 -11.14 22.20
N ASP A 447 28.13 -10.09 22.40
CA ASP A 447 27.21 -10.04 23.54
C ASP A 447 26.12 -11.09 23.36
N HIS A 448 26.16 -12.12 24.22
CA HIS A 448 25.34 -13.31 24.16
C HIS A 448 23.87 -12.95 23.92
N PRO A 449 23.34 -13.18 22.70
CA PRO A 449 21.98 -12.82 22.36
C PRO A 449 21.07 -13.86 23.01
N ARG A 450 20.73 -13.65 24.29
CA ARG A 450 19.83 -14.57 25.01
C ARG A 450 18.46 -14.73 24.32
N GLN A 451 18.13 -13.88 23.34
CA GLN A 451 16.80 -13.78 22.71
C GLN A 451 16.79 -13.40 21.21
N GLY A 452 17.89 -13.56 20.46
CA GLY A 452 17.89 -13.34 18.99
C GLY A 452 17.65 -11.89 18.52
N CYS A 453 17.81 -10.92 19.41
CA CYS A 453 17.68 -9.47 19.17
C CYS A 453 19.03 -8.76 19.40
N HIS A 454 19.27 -7.64 18.73
CA HIS A 454 20.52 -6.87 18.81
C HIS A 454 20.29 -5.48 19.41
N PRO A 455 21.06 -5.06 20.44
CA PRO A 455 20.81 -3.82 21.18
C PRO A 455 20.98 -2.57 20.32
N ARG A 456 21.94 -2.52 19.39
CA ARG A 456 22.15 -1.35 18.52
C ARG A 456 21.39 -1.37 17.20
N ALA A 457 20.53 -2.38 16.96
CA ALA A 457 19.86 -2.51 15.66
C ALA A 457 18.94 -1.33 15.33
N PHE A 458 18.19 -0.82 16.31
CA PHE A 458 17.31 0.33 16.09
C PHE A 458 18.11 1.60 15.77
N TRP A 459 19.18 1.85 16.53
CA TRP A 459 20.07 2.98 16.28
C TRP A 459 20.71 2.90 14.88
N HIS A 460 21.22 1.73 14.49
CA HIS A 460 21.76 1.51 13.15
C HIS A 460 20.72 1.76 12.05
N ALA A 461 19.46 1.38 12.28
CA ALA A 461 18.37 1.66 11.36
C ALA A 461 18.17 3.17 11.15
N VAL A 462 18.20 3.96 12.22
CA VAL A 462 18.10 5.44 12.16
C VAL A 462 19.27 6.03 11.39
N GLN A 463 20.51 5.60 11.70
CA GLN A 463 21.72 6.10 11.04
C GLN A 463 21.74 5.78 9.54
N LEU A 464 21.36 4.57 9.15
CA LEU A 464 21.26 4.20 7.73
C LEU A 464 20.25 5.06 6.97
N VAL A 465 19.13 5.40 7.62
CA VAL A 465 18.10 6.23 6.99
C VAL A 465 18.56 7.69 6.88
N LYS A 466 19.24 8.24 7.90
CA LYS A 466 19.86 9.58 7.83
C LYS A 466 20.97 9.65 6.78
N ALA A 467 21.82 8.62 6.66
CA ALA A 467 22.94 8.58 5.73
C ALA A 467 22.52 8.47 4.25
N ARG A 468 21.25 8.12 3.96
CA ARG A 468 20.78 7.92 2.60
C ARG A 468 20.38 9.25 1.97
N LYS A 469 21.11 9.69 0.94
CA LYS A 469 20.84 10.91 0.15
C LYS A 469 19.44 10.91 -0.46
N ASP A 470 19.05 9.82 -1.13
CA ASP A 470 17.71 9.69 -1.71
C ASP A 470 16.71 9.29 -0.60
N PRO A 471 15.71 10.14 -0.28
CA PRO A 471 14.80 9.86 0.81
C PRO A 471 13.98 8.59 0.58
N CYS A 472 13.83 7.78 1.62
CA CYS A 472 13.00 6.59 1.61
C CYS A 472 11.86 6.70 2.65
N PRO A 473 10.69 7.27 2.29
CA PRO A 473 9.58 7.48 3.23
C PRO A 473 9.09 6.21 3.93
N ALA A 474 9.16 5.07 3.24
CA ALA A 474 8.80 3.77 3.82
C ALA A 474 9.71 3.36 4.99
N ALA A 475 10.99 3.70 4.93
CA ALA A 475 11.93 3.42 6.00
C ALA A 475 11.62 4.25 7.26
N TRP A 476 11.32 5.53 7.10
CA TRP A 476 10.85 6.41 8.20
C TRP A 476 9.54 5.92 8.82
N THR A 477 8.60 5.47 7.98
CA THR A 477 7.33 4.89 8.46
C THR A 477 7.59 3.64 9.33
N HIS A 478 8.59 2.83 8.99
CA HIS A 478 8.99 1.67 9.81
C HIS A 478 9.62 2.08 11.15
N ILE A 479 10.44 3.13 11.17
CA ILE A 479 11.00 3.70 12.41
C ILE A 479 9.87 4.20 13.33
N GLN A 480 8.95 5.01 12.81
CA GLN A 480 7.78 5.51 13.55
C GLN A 480 6.91 4.36 14.09
N THR A 481 6.69 3.32 13.28
CA THR A 481 5.92 2.14 13.70
C THR A 481 6.63 1.35 14.82
N ALA A 482 7.95 1.28 14.78
CA ALA A 482 8.75 0.56 15.76
C ALA A 482 8.75 1.28 17.12
N LEU A 483 8.82 2.61 17.12
CA LEU A 483 8.65 3.43 18.33
C LEU A 483 7.29 3.16 19.01
N GLY A 484 6.23 2.92 18.23
CA GLY A 484 4.91 2.53 18.75
C GLY A 484 4.76 1.06 19.17
N ASN A 485 5.83 0.26 19.17
CA ASN A 485 5.79 -1.17 19.54
C ASN A 485 6.62 -1.43 20.82
N THR A 486 6.46 -0.60 21.85
CA THR A 486 7.17 -0.70 23.15
C THR A 486 6.74 -1.88 24.03
N SER A 487 5.84 -2.75 23.55
CA SER A 487 5.35 -3.92 24.28
C SER A 487 6.40 -5.05 24.31
N SER A 488 7.46 -4.89 25.09
CA SER A 488 8.28 -6.04 25.50
C SER A 488 7.46 -6.93 26.44
N LYS A 489 7.31 -8.22 26.10
CA LYS A 489 6.61 -9.21 26.94
C LYS A 489 7.35 -9.50 28.25
N TYR A 490 8.60 -9.08 28.37
CA TYR A 490 9.53 -9.59 29.38
C TYR A 490 9.84 -8.61 30.51
N LEU A 491 9.46 -7.34 30.38
CA LEU A 491 9.61 -6.34 31.44
C LEU A 491 8.25 -5.66 31.67
N LYS A 492 7.62 -5.98 32.81
CA LYS A 492 6.37 -5.35 33.24
C LYS A 492 6.59 -3.93 33.78
N GLU A 493 7.77 -3.64 34.27
CA GLU A 493 8.14 -2.37 34.89
C GLU A 493 8.39 -1.27 33.84
N ASN A 494 7.96 -0.06 34.16
CA ASN A 494 8.31 1.18 33.45
C ASN A 494 7.80 1.23 31.99
N LYS A 495 6.52 0.92 31.79
CA LYS A 495 5.87 0.99 30.47
C LYS A 495 5.33 2.38 30.14
N ALA A 496 5.02 3.20 31.14
CA ALA A 496 4.31 4.45 30.90
C ALA A 496 5.25 5.53 30.35
N TRP A 497 6.37 5.82 31.04
CA TRP A 497 7.34 6.82 30.56
C TRP A 497 7.94 6.47 29.19
N ARG A 498 8.16 5.18 28.90
CA ARG A 498 8.65 4.73 27.58
C ARG A 498 7.72 5.13 26.43
N ARG A 499 6.39 5.11 26.65
CA ARG A 499 5.41 5.51 25.64
C ARG A 499 5.44 7.02 25.41
N ILE A 500 5.69 7.79 26.47
CA ILE A 500 5.83 9.25 26.41
C ILE A 500 7.13 9.64 25.67
N LEU A 501 8.27 9.00 26.01
CA LEU A 501 9.52 9.21 25.26
C LEU A 501 9.38 8.80 23.78
N ALA A 502 8.68 7.71 23.49
CA ALA A 502 8.42 7.30 22.11
C ALA A 502 7.62 8.36 21.33
N TRP A 503 6.67 9.04 21.97
CA TRP A 503 5.97 10.16 21.35
C TRP A 503 6.91 11.33 21.04
N HIS A 504 7.80 11.69 21.96
CA HIS A 504 8.81 12.71 21.71
C HIS A 504 9.72 12.36 20.52
N GLU A 505 10.22 11.13 20.45
CA GLU A 505 11.06 10.66 19.33
C GLU A 505 10.32 10.70 17.99
N VAL A 506 9.02 10.38 17.99
CA VAL A 506 8.19 10.50 16.79
C VAL A 506 8.07 11.96 16.33
N LEU A 507 7.97 12.92 17.26
CA LEU A 507 7.97 14.34 16.92
C LEU A 507 9.32 14.81 16.36
N LEU A 508 10.43 14.35 16.92
CA LEU A 508 11.77 14.62 16.38
C LEU A 508 11.93 14.04 14.98
N ALA A 509 11.45 12.82 14.74
CA ALA A 509 11.47 12.19 13.42
C ALA A 509 10.66 13.03 12.42
N GLN A 510 9.50 13.52 12.83
CA GLN A 510 8.65 14.36 12.00
C GLN A 510 9.28 15.72 11.71
N LYS A 511 9.96 16.35 12.68
CA LYS A 511 10.73 17.60 12.48
C LYS A 511 11.85 17.37 11.47
N TRP A 512 12.61 16.28 11.62
CA TRP A 512 13.68 15.92 10.70
C TRP A 512 13.16 15.66 9.28
N MET A 513 12.07 14.90 9.14
CA MET A 513 11.42 14.63 7.86
C MET A 513 10.97 15.91 7.16
N LYS A 514 10.35 16.85 7.91
CA LYS A 514 9.94 18.16 7.38
C LYS A 514 11.15 18.99 6.91
N GLY A 515 12.25 18.97 7.67
CA GLY A 515 13.49 19.70 7.30
C GLY A 515 14.18 19.16 6.03
N HIS A 516 13.87 17.94 5.60
CA HIS A 516 14.47 17.28 4.43
C HIS A 516 13.45 17.04 3.30
N ASP A 517 12.33 17.77 3.27
CA ASP A 517 11.27 17.66 2.26
C ASP A 517 10.72 16.22 2.07
N ILE A 518 10.67 15.43 3.15
CA ILE A 518 10.12 14.08 3.13
C ILE A 518 8.63 14.14 3.42
N GLU A 519 7.81 13.92 2.40
CA GLU A 519 6.35 13.87 2.54
C GLU A 519 5.92 12.77 3.53
N PRO A 520 5.12 13.11 4.55
CA PRO A 520 4.56 12.11 5.45
C PRO A 520 3.59 11.21 4.70
N SER A 521 3.51 9.95 5.12
CA SER A 521 2.57 8.98 4.52
C SER A 521 1.34 8.78 5.42
N LEU A 522 0.24 8.33 4.83
CA LEU A 522 -0.94 7.87 5.57
C LEU A 522 -0.61 6.75 6.58
N GLU A 523 0.36 5.89 6.26
CA GLU A 523 0.86 4.85 7.17
C GLU A 523 1.66 5.44 8.34
N GLY A 524 2.46 6.49 8.07
CA GLY A 524 3.16 7.27 9.09
C GLY A 524 2.20 7.97 10.03
N PHE A 525 1.16 8.63 9.50
CA PHE A 525 0.08 9.22 10.29
C PHE A 525 -0.61 8.20 11.20
N HIS A 526 -0.91 7.00 10.68
CA HIS A 526 -1.47 5.91 11.50
C HIS A 526 -0.51 5.45 12.62
N ALA A 527 0.80 5.40 12.35
CA ALA A 527 1.81 5.09 13.37
C ALA A 527 1.88 6.18 14.44
N MET A 528 1.85 7.47 14.05
CA MET A 528 1.82 8.61 14.97
C MET A 528 0.57 8.57 15.86
N CYS A 529 -0.61 8.36 15.29
CA CYS A 529 -1.85 8.22 16.05
C CYS A 529 -1.78 7.08 17.06
N LYS A 530 -1.14 5.96 16.69
CA LYS A 530 -0.93 4.83 17.61
C LYS A 530 -0.04 5.25 18.80
N VAL A 531 1.12 5.82 18.51
CA VAL A 531 2.11 6.20 19.55
C VAL A 531 1.50 7.25 20.49
N PHE A 532 0.85 8.27 19.94
CA PHE A 532 0.17 9.30 20.70
C PHE A 532 -0.92 8.71 21.61
N ASN A 533 -1.82 7.89 21.06
CA ASN A 533 -2.86 7.25 21.85
C ASN A 533 -2.28 6.39 22.99
N GLU A 534 -1.18 5.67 22.75
CA GLU A 534 -0.50 4.91 23.80
C GLU A 534 0.15 5.81 24.88
N ALA A 535 0.71 6.96 24.49
CA ALA A 535 1.29 7.94 25.40
C ALA A 535 0.23 8.63 26.27
N VAL A 536 -0.89 9.07 25.68
CA VAL A 536 -2.04 9.64 26.41
C VAL A 536 -2.57 8.63 27.42
N ASN A 537 -2.85 7.40 26.98
CA ASN A 537 -3.33 6.34 27.87
C ASN A 537 -2.31 5.96 28.97
N ALA A 538 -1.02 6.18 28.74
CA ALA A 538 0.02 5.94 29.73
C ALA A 538 0.03 7.04 30.80
N GLY A 539 0.02 8.32 30.38
CA GLY A 539 0.01 9.44 31.32
C GLY A 539 -1.27 9.51 32.16
N LEU A 540 -2.44 9.18 31.58
CA LEU A 540 -3.70 9.11 32.34
C LEU A 540 -3.70 8.02 33.41
N LYS A 541 -2.99 6.90 33.20
CA LYS A 541 -2.98 5.76 34.14
C LYS A 541 -1.87 5.84 35.19
N HIS A 542 -0.77 6.51 34.86
CA HIS A 542 0.45 6.54 35.66
C HIS A 542 1.06 7.97 35.63
N PRO A 543 0.48 8.93 36.37
CA PRO A 543 0.94 10.32 36.36
C PRO A 543 2.38 10.47 36.89
N ASP A 544 2.74 9.74 37.95
CA ASP A 544 4.08 9.79 38.55
C ASP A 544 5.19 9.36 37.55
N GLU A 545 4.94 8.30 36.77
CA GLU A 545 5.86 7.86 35.72
C GLU A 545 5.92 8.88 34.57
N ALA A 546 4.84 9.61 34.30
CA ALA A 546 4.81 10.62 33.26
C ALA A 546 5.68 11.83 33.61
N GLU A 547 5.61 12.31 34.86
CA GLU A 547 6.48 13.38 35.35
C GLU A 547 7.96 13.00 35.23
N GLU A 548 8.35 11.79 35.65
CA GLU A 548 9.73 11.31 35.49
C GLU A 548 10.16 11.33 34.01
N ALA A 549 9.29 10.95 33.08
CA ALA A 549 9.53 11.01 31.64
C ALA A 549 9.86 12.45 31.19
N PHE A 550 9.04 13.43 31.58
CA PHE A 550 9.24 14.83 31.20
C PHE A 550 10.53 15.40 31.79
N THR A 551 10.91 15.02 33.02
CA THR A 551 12.22 15.44 33.56
C THR A 551 13.40 14.91 32.75
N LEU A 552 13.29 13.69 32.19
CA LEU A 552 14.32 13.12 31.33
C LEU A 552 14.39 13.84 29.98
N ILE A 553 13.24 14.17 29.40
CA ILE A 553 13.15 14.95 28.16
C ILE A 553 13.84 16.31 28.35
N GLN A 554 13.48 17.05 29.41
CA GLN A 554 14.05 18.35 29.72
C GLN A 554 15.57 18.27 29.90
N LYS A 555 16.07 17.27 30.65
CA LYS A 555 17.51 17.04 30.82
C LYS A 555 18.24 16.78 29.50
N ALA A 556 17.60 16.08 28.57
CA ALA A 556 18.19 15.76 27.28
C ALA A 556 18.14 16.95 26.30
N THR A 557 17.15 17.84 26.41
CA THR A 557 17.00 19.02 25.54
C THR A 557 17.77 20.25 26.03
N HIS A 558 18.20 20.31 27.29
CA HIS A 558 18.89 21.46 27.89
C HIS A 558 20.26 21.84 27.27
N GLY A 559 20.77 21.08 26.28
CA GLY A 559 22.02 21.37 25.57
C GLY A 559 21.86 21.87 24.12
N ASP A 560 20.64 21.99 23.61
CA ASP A 560 20.35 22.30 22.21
C ASP A 560 19.51 23.60 22.13
N GLU A 561 20.17 24.75 22.06
CA GLU A 561 19.53 26.08 22.06
C GLU A 561 18.61 26.32 20.83
N ASP A 562 18.69 25.46 19.79
CA ASP A 562 17.89 25.53 18.56
C ASP A 562 16.64 24.60 18.56
N SER A 563 16.38 23.84 19.63
CA SER A 563 15.23 22.94 19.72
C SER A 563 13.98 23.64 20.29
N GLU A 564 13.35 24.50 19.48
CA GLU A 564 11.94 24.91 19.66
C GLU A 564 10.98 23.71 19.45
N VAL A 565 11.04 22.69 20.30
CA VAL A 565 10.05 21.61 20.29
C VAL A 565 8.98 21.94 21.32
N LEU A 566 7.93 22.63 20.86
CA LEU A 566 6.74 23.00 21.64
C LEU A 566 6.08 21.74 22.25
N GLY A 567 5.64 21.81 23.53
CA GLY A 567 4.80 20.78 24.17
C GLY A 567 5.48 19.74 25.06
N HIS A 568 6.66 20.02 25.62
CA HIS A 568 7.43 19.11 26.51
C HIS A 568 7.42 19.50 28.00
N GLU A 569 6.56 20.46 28.39
CA GLU A 569 6.59 21.04 29.73
C GLU A 569 5.85 20.17 30.77
N HIS A 570 4.63 19.76 30.46
CA HIS A 570 3.81 18.87 31.29
C HIS A 570 2.81 18.07 30.43
N PHE A 571 2.09 17.13 31.04
CA PHE A 571 1.20 16.20 30.35
C PHE A 571 0.14 16.88 29.49
N ASP A 572 -0.55 17.91 29.98
CA ASP A 572 -1.63 18.57 29.22
C ASP A 572 -1.09 19.30 27.98
N ALA A 573 0.05 19.99 28.10
CA ALA A 573 0.71 20.63 26.97
C ALA A 573 1.11 19.61 25.88
N MET A 574 1.54 18.39 26.28
CA MET A 574 1.81 17.30 25.33
C MET A 574 0.54 16.85 24.61
N VAL A 575 -0.59 16.74 25.33
CA VAL A 575 -1.89 16.33 24.76
C VAL A 575 -2.41 17.36 23.76
N GLU A 576 -2.44 18.64 24.15
CA GLU A 576 -2.91 19.74 23.32
C GLU A 576 -2.07 19.90 22.05
N ASN A 577 -0.75 20.00 22.20
CA ASN A 577 0.16 20.12 21.05
C ASN A 577 0.11 18.88 20.16
N GLY A 578 0.08 17.69 20.76
CA GLY A 578 0.03 16.45 19.98
C GLY A 578 -1.24 16.32 19.16
N LEU A 579 -2.39 16.75 19.70
CA LEU A 579 -3.64 16.79 18.96
C LEU A 579 -3.57 17.79 17.80
N LEU A 580 -3.03 19.00 18.02
CA LEU A 580 -2.85 20.00 16.97
C LEU A 580 -1.94 19.50 15.84
N VAL A 581 -0.82 18.87 16.18
CA VAL A 581 0.10 18.27 15.21
C VAL A 581 -0.60 17.19 14.36
N LEU A 582 -1.40 16.32 14.99
CA LEU A 582 -2.14 15.28 14.27
C LEU A 582 -3.24 15.85 13.36
N LYS A 583 -4.01 16.85 13.81
CA LYS A 583 -5.02 17.54 12.99
C LYS A 583 -4.38 18.22 11.78
N SER A 584 -3.34 19.01 11.99
CA SER A 584 -2.57 19.67 10.93
C SER A 584 -1.99 18.68 9.93
N LEU A 585 -1.43 17.57 10.42
CA LEU A 585 -0.90 16.52 9.57
C LEU A 585 -2.00 15.86 8.74
N PHE A 586 -3.15 15.55 9.34
CA PHE A 586 -4.30 14.99 8.62
C PHE A 586 -4.79 15.93 7.50
N ASP A 587 -4.94 17.22 7.79
CA ASP A 587 -5.31 18.23 6.80
C ASP A 587 -4.32 18.25 5.63
N SER A 588 -3.01 18.26 5.93
CA SER A 588 -1.97 18.28 4.88
C SER A 588 -1.97 17.03 3.98
N LEU A 589 -2.44 15.88 4.48
CA LEU A 589 -2.49 14.62 3.75
C LEU A 589 -3.74 14.49 2.88
N VAL A 590 -4.84 15.13 3.30
CA VAL A 590 -6.16 14.90 2.74
C VAL A 590 -6.62 16.08 1.87
N LEU A 591 -6.22 17.30 2.21
CA LEU A 591 -6.67 18.53 1.55
C LEU A 591 -5.58 19.13 0.65
N PRO A 592 -5.94 19.68 -0.53
CA PRO A 592 -4.99 20.34 -1.40
C PRO A 592 -4.39 21.60 -0.73
N VAL A 593 -3.06 21.71 -0.73
CA VAL A 593 -2.36 22.88 -0.18
C VAL A 593 -2.61 24.09 -1.10
N SER A 594 -3.47 25.01 -0.66
CA SER A 594 -3.71 26.28 -1.35
C SER A 594 -2.62 27.30 -1.00
N SER A 595 -1.42 27.17 -1.58
CA SER A 595 -0.36 28.19 -1.42
C SER A 595 -0.69 29.53 -2.10
N THR A 596 -1.81 29.64 -2.81
CA THR A 596 -2.29 30.87 -3.44
C THR A 596 -3.40 31.52 -2.61
N SER A 597 -2.99 32.34 -1.65
CA SER A 597 -3.61 33.60 -1.20
C SER A 597 -5.14 33.76 -1.44
N LYS A 598 -5.89 33.76 -0.33
CA LYS A 598 -7.26 34.31 -0.13
C LYS A 598 -8.49 33.53 -0.64
N LEU A 599 -8.35 32.29 -1.12
CA LEU A 599 -9.51 31.40 -1.35
C LEU A 599 -9.54 30.30 -0.28
N VAL A 600 -10.25 30.58 0.82
CA VAL A 600 -10.71 29.70 1.90
C VAL A 600 -9.68 28.69 2.43
N GLU A 601 -9.18 28.95 3.64
CA GLU A 601 -8.57 27.92 4.49
C GLU A 601 -9.62 26.83 4.77
N GLN A 602 -9.68 25.81 3.94
CA GLN A 602 -10.46 24.61 4.21
C GLN A 602 -9.58 23.77 5.13
N SER A 603 -9.86 23.76 6.43
CA SER A 603 -9.41 22.70 7.34
C SER A 603 -10.56 21.73 7.52
N VAL A 604 -10.29 20.44 7.74
CA VAL A 604 -11.34 19.49 8.12
C VAL A 604 -11.98 19.92 9.45
N PHE A 605 -11.24 20.63 10.29
CA PHE A 605 -11.59 20.97 11.66
C PHE A 605 -12.03 22.42 11.87
N THR A 606 -12.36 23.16 10.80
CA THR A 606 -12.94 24.51 10.88
C THR A 606 -14.29 24.58 10.16
N GLU A 607 -15.24 25.36 10.69
CA GLU A 607 -16.50 25.63 10.01
C GLU A 607 -16.27 26.59 8.85
N ASN A 608 -16.56 26.19 7.59
CA ASN A 608 -16.79 27.15 6.52
C ASN A 608 -17.62 26.60 5.34
N SER A 609 -18.40 27.53 4.78
CA SER A 609 -19.43 27.37 3.75
C SER A 609 -18.90 27.05 2.35
N ALA A 610 -19.70 26.29 1.61
CA ALA A 610 -19.47 25.85 0.24
C ALA A 610 -19.12 26.99 -0.73
N VAL A 611 -18.19 26.72 -1.66
CA VAL A 611 -18.02 27.52 -2.88
C VAL A 611 -17.76 26.59 -4.08
N ASP A 612 -18.57 26.78 -5.11
CA ASP A 612 -18.47 26.25 -6.47
C ASP A 612 -17.13 26.58 -7.13
N SER A 613 -16.57 25.65 -7.91
CA SER A 613 -15.51 25.98 -8.87
C SER A 613 -15.50 25.03 -10.07
N GLN A 614 -15.55 25.65 -11.26
CA GLN A 614 -15.84 25.09 -12.59
C GLN A 614 -14.73 24.22 -13.21
N LEU A 615 -13.90 23.57 -12.40
CA LEU A 615 -13.00 22.49 -12.81
C LEU A 615 -13.00 21.44 -11.70
N GLN A 616 -13.51 20.23 -11.98
CA GLN A 616 -13.54 19.09 -11.06
C GLN A 616 -12.12 18.57 -10.79
N VAL A 617 -11.32 19.35 -10.08
CA VAL A 617 -10.09 18.88 -9.45
C VAL A 617 -10.52 18.00 -8.27
N PRO A 618 -9.93 16.82 -8.07
CA PRO A 618 -10.27 15.98 -6.93
C PRO A 618 -10.11 16.78 -5.63
N THR A 619 -11.15 16.79 -4.80
CA THR A 619 -11.18 17.51 -3.52
C THR A 619 -10.26 16.88 -2.46
N ILE A 620 -9.75 15.66 -2.73
CA ILE A 620 -8.94 14.87 -1.80
C ILE A 620 -7.58 14.53 -2.43
N LEU A 621 -6.50 14.83 -1.71
CA LEU A 621 -5.14 14.44 -2.08
C LEU A 621 -4.93 12.93 -1.89
N HIS A 622 -4.97 12.45 -0.65
CA HIS A 622 -4.89 11.03 -0.33
C HIS A 622 -6.20 10.54 0.30
N VAL A 623 -6.70 9.40 -0.17
CA VAL A 623 -7.93 8.79 0.39
C VAL A 623 -7.53 7.89 1.56
N PRO A 624 -7.78 8.29 2.82
CA PRO A 624 -7.44 7.47 3.98
C PRO A 624 -8.27 6.18 4.01
N SER A 625 -7.70 5.12 4.57
CA SER A 625 -8.47 3.90 4.83
C SER A 625 -9.36 4.08 6.07
N PHE A 626 -10.47 3.35 6.14
CA PHE A 626 -11.26 3.30 7.36
C PHE A 626 -10.44 2.84 8.59
N ALA A 627 -9.38 2.04 8.44
CA ALA A 627 -8.52 1.69 9.59
C ALA A 627 -7.74 2.90 10.13
N ILE A 628 -7.38 3.84 9.25
CA ILE A 628 -6.70 5.08 9.62
C ILE A 628 -7.69 6.03 10.29
N LEU A 629 -8.87 6.19 9.68
CA LEU A 629 -9.95 7.00 10.24
C LEU A 629 -10.39 6.48 11.61
N HIS A 630 -10.60 5.16 11.75
CA HIS A 630 -10.88 4.48 13.00
C HIS A 630 -9.85 4.80 14.08
N ARG A 631 -8.56 4.68 13.75
CA ARG A 631 -7.49 5.01 14.69
C ARG A 631 -7.53 6.47 15.11
N PHE A 632 -7.82 7.38 14.18
CA PHE A 632 -7.88 8.81 14.48
C PHE A 632 -9.11 9.16 15.33
N VAL A 633 -10.27 8.56 15.06
CA VAL A 633 -11.47 8.65 15.93
C VAL A 633 -11.13 8.20 17.35
N ARG A 634 -10.36 7.12 17.52
CA ARG A 634 -9.91 6.67 18.86
C ARG A 634 -8.99 7.68 19.55
N VAL A 635 -8.13 8.38 18.81
CA VAL A 635 -7.29 9.45 19.36
C VAL A 635 -8.15 10.61 19.83
N LEU A 636 -9.08 11.08 18.99
CA LEU A 636 -9.99 12.18 19.31
C LEU A 636 -10.83 11.85 20.56
N GLY A 637 -11.37 10.62 20.61
CA GLY A 637 -12.12 10.14 21.76
C GLY A 637 -11.29 9.95 23.04
N ALA A 638 -10.02 9.55 22.93
CA ALA A 638 -9.13 9.44 24.08
C ALA A 638 -8.80 10.79 24.73
N VAL A 639 -8.76 11.86 23.91
CA VAL A 639 -8.55 13.24 24.38
C VAL A 639 -9.86 13.94 24.78
N GLY A 640 -11.01 13.41 24.36
CA GLY A 640 -12.33 14.00 24.62
C GLY A 640 -12.73 15.12 23.65
N ASP A 641 -12.15 15.13 22.45
CA ASP A 641 -12.44 16.11 21.41
C ASP A 641 -13.68 15.72 20.57
N ASP A 642 -14.85 15.84 21.19
CA ASP A 642 -16.14 15.47 20.58
C ASP A 642 -16.43 16.31 19.31
N ASP A 643 -16.00 17.58 19.28
CA ASP A 643 -16.16 18.47 18.12
C ASP A 643 -15.26 18.03 16.96
N GLY A 644 -14.01 17.64 17.25
CA GLY A 644 -13.12 17.05 16.25
C GLY A 644 -13.68 15.77 15.63
N VAL A 645 -14.36 14.92 16.41
CA VAL A 645 -15.04 13.72 15.90
C VAL A 645 -16.17 14.09 14.92
N LEU A 646 -17.00 15.08 15.27
CA LEU A 646 -18.08 15.54 14.39
C LEU A 646 -17.57 16.17 13.11
N HIS A 647 -16.54 17.03 13.19
CA HIS A 647 -15.91 17.63 12.02
C HIS A 647 -15.30 16.58 11.09
N LEU A 648 -14.61 15.58 11.65
CA LEU A 648 -14.10 14.44 10.88
C LEU A 648 -15.24 13.67 10.20
N LEU A 649 -16.33 13.39 10.92
CA LEU A 649 -17.49 12.68 10.37
C LEU A 649 -18.17 13.45 9.23
N GLN A 650 -18.32 14.77 9.37
CA GLN A 650 -18.84 15.64 8.30
C GLN A 650 -17.96 15.59 7.05
N TRP A 651 -16.64 15.69 7.21
CA TRP A 651 -15.72 15.56 6.08
C TRP A 651 -15.79 14.17 5.44
N MET A 652 -15.86 13.11 6.26
CA MET A 652 -16.00 11.74 5.77
C MET A 652 -17.30 11.59 4.94
N SER A 653 -18.42 12.18 5.39
CA SER A 653 -19.71 12.17 4.69
C SER A 653 -19.62 12.86 3.32
N ARG A 654 -19.04 14.07 3.26
CA ARG A 654 -18.80 14.79 1.98
C ARG A 654 -17.91 13.99 1.02
N SER A 655 -17.01 13.19 1.58
CA SER A 655 -16.02 12.39 0.85
C SER A 655 -16.46 10.92 0.64
N ALA A 656 -17.71 10.57 0.96
CA ALA A 656 -18.15 9.19 1.10
C ALA A 656 -18.02 8.36 -0.18
N SER A 657 -18.24 8.95 -1.35
CA SER A 657 -18.10 8.25 -2.64
C SER A 657 -16.68 7.70 -2.85
N SER A 658 -15.67 8.52 -2.55
CA SER A 658 -14.25 8.14 -2.67
C SER A 658 -13.83 7.15 -1.59
N LEU A 659 -14.32 7.34 -0.36
CA LEU A 659 -14.04 6.43 0.76
C LEU A 659 -14.68 5.06 0.57
N ASN A 660 -15.94 5.00 0.13
CA ASN A 660 -16.65 3.75 -0.16
C ASN A 660 -15.98 3.00 -1.32
N ALA A 661 -15.63 3.68 -2.41
CA ALA A 661 -14.90 3.05 -3.52
C ALA A 661 -13.53 2.50 -3.09
N ALA A 662 -12.79 3.23 -2.25
CA ALA A 662 -11.51 2.77 -1.70
C ALA A 662 -11.66 1.64 -0.66
N ALA A 663 -12.79 1.58 0.04
CA ALA A 663 -13.13 0.50 0.96
C ALA A 663 -13.51 -0.77 0.19
N GLU A 664 -14.30 -0.65 -0.87
CA GLU A 664 -14.70 -1.77 -1.72
C GLU A 664 -13.51 -2.49 -2.38
N GLU A 665 -12.42 -1.79 -2.68
CA GLU A 665 -11.19 -2.40 -3.22
C GLU A 665 -10.39 -3.18 -2.16
N ARG A 666 -10.73 -3.04 -0.87
CA ARG A 666 -10.12 -3.77 0.26
C ARG A 666 -11.04 -4.92 0.70
N LEU A 667 -10.47 -6.09 0.96
CA LEU A 667 -11.21 -7.26 1.44
C LEU A 667 -11.97 -7.00 2.76
N ASN A 668 -11.32 -6.34 3.72
CA ASN A 668 -11.92 -5.98 5.01
C ASN A 668 -12.41 -4.52 5.07
N GLY A 669 -12.58 -3.86 3.92
CA GLY A 669 -12.90 -2.43 3.88
C GLY A 669 -14.24 -2.12 4.52
N ASP A 670 -15.25 -2.93 4.25
CA ASP A 670 -16.60 -2.73 4.79
C ASP A 670 -16.68 -3.02 6.30
N LYS A 671 -16.11 -4.13 6.77
CA LYS A 671 -15.98 -4.43 8.20
C LYS A 671 -15.31 -3.27 8.95
N MET A 672 -14.21 -2.75 8.40
CA MET A 672 -13.50 -1.63 9.02
C MET A 672 -14.30 -0.32 8.96
N ARG A 673 -15.11 -0.11 7.91
CA ARG A 673 -16.07 1.00 7.83
C ARG A 673 -17.10 0.91 8.97
N ARG A 674 -17.74 -0.25 9.15
CA ARG A 674 -18.67 -0.49 10.28
C ARG A 674 -18.00 -0.23 11.64
N GLN A 675 -16.79 -0.76 11.85
CA GLN A 675 -16.02 -0.52 13.08
C GLN A 675 -15.66 0.95 13.29
N THR A 676 -15.41 1.71 12.22
CA THR A 676 -15.18 3.16 12.31
C THR A 676 -16.43 3.89 12.79
N LEU A 677 -17.59 3.60 12.19
CA LEU A 677 -18.85 4.21 12.59
C LEU A 677 -19.25 3.81 14.02
N ALA A 678 -19.04 2.54 14.40
CA ALA A 678 -19.26 2.08 15.77
C ALA A 678 -18.34 2.80 16.77
N ALA A 679 -17.07 3.05 16.42
CA ALA A 679 -16.16 3.81 17.26
C ALA A 679 -16.58 5.29 17.42
N VAL A 680 -17.14 5.91 16.37
CA VAL A 680 -17.70 7.28 16.43
C VAL A 680 -18.86 7.31 17.42
N ARG A 681 -19.82 6.39 17.27
CA ARG A 681 -20.96 6.25 18.19
C ARG A 681 -20.50 6.04 19.64
N LEU A 682 -19.62 5.06 19.86
CA LEU A 682 -19.06 4.74 21.17
C LEU A 682 -18.40 5.95 21.84
N THR A 683 -17.66 6.75 21.07
CA THR A 683 -16.95 7.93 21.57
C THR A 683 -17.92 9.02 22.03
N LEU A 684 -18.91 9.36 21.20
CA LEU A 684 -19.89 10.41 21.51
C LEU A 684 -20.86 10.00 22.63
N GLU A 685 -21.25 8.73 22.69
CA GLU A 685 -22.09 8.17 23.76
C GLU A 685 -21.30 7.87 25.05
N ARG A 686 -19.96 7.98 25.03
CA ARG A 686 -19.05 7.77 26.18
C ARG A 686 -19.21 6.41 26.89
N LEU A 687 -19.58 5.37 26.14
CA LEU A 687 -19.89 4.02 26.66
C LEU A 687 -18.66 3.24 27.19
N HIS A 688 -17.44 3.79 27.12
CA HIS A 688 -16.19 3.10 27.47
C HIS A 688 -15.41 3.82 28.58
N ARG A 689 -15.94 3.88 29.82
CA ARG A 689 -15.17 4.31 31.01
C ARG A 689 -15.06 3.20 32.05
N GLY A 690 -13.84 2.95 32.50
CA GLY A 690 -13.52 2.00 33.58
C GLY A 690 -13.98 2.48 34.97
N PRO A 691 -13.77 1.66 36.03
CA PRO A 691 -14.50 1.78 37.31
C PRO A 691 -14.09 2.95 38.22
N THR A 692 -13.05 3.71 37.86
CA THR A 692 -12.45 4.73 38.72
C THR A 692 -12.30 6.02 37.92
N ASP A 693 -13.29 6.90 37.98
CA ASP A 693 -13.07 8.31 38.33
C ASP A 693 -14.37 9.11 38.36
N CYS A 694 -14.50 9.86 39.46
CA CYS A 694 -15.48 10.88 39.70
C CYS A 694 -15.23 12.07 38.77
N ASP A 695 -15.97 12.16 37.67
CA ASP A 695 -16.58 13.41 37.18
C ASP A 695 -17.49 13.10 35.99
N ARG A 696 -18.80 13.14 36.28
CA ARG A 696 -19.89 12.86 35.32
C ARG A 696 -20.10 14.08 34.43
N ILE A 697 -19.30 14.24 33.38
CA ILE A 697 -19.72 15.08 32.26
C ILE A 697 -20.64 14.22 31.39
N ALA A 698 -21.94 14.49 31.44
CA ALA A 698 -22.95 13.81 30.64
C ALA A 698 -22.60 13.89 29.14
N SER A 699 -22.91 12.84 28.37
CA SER A 699 -22.87 12.92 26.90
C SER A 699 -23.79 14.04 26.44
N ASP A 700 -23.32 14.86 25.50
CA ASP A 700 -24.14 15.89 24.87
C ASP A 700 -25.08 15.21 23.85
N PRO A 701 -26.40 15.08 24.14
CA PRO A 701 -27.32 14.41 23.24
C PRO A 701 -27.42 15.12 21.89
N ALA A 702 -27.12 16.42 21.81
CA ALA A 702 -27.12 17.17 20.56
C ALA A 702 -26.03 16.67 19.61
N LYS A 703 -24.84 16.33 20.14
CA LYS A 703 -23.72 15.81 19.33
C LYS A 703 -24.00 14.40 18.80
N VAL A 704 -24.62 13.54 19.61
CA VAL A 704 -25.04 12.20 19.16
C VAL A 704 -26.09 12.30 18.06
N GLN A 705 -27.09 13.18 18.22
CA GLN A 705 -28.11 13.41 17.20
C GLN A 705 -27.51 13.96 15.90
N ALA A 706 -26.59 14.92 15.98
CA ALA A 706 -25.90 15.44 14.81
C ALA A 706 -25.12 14.35 14.05
N ALA A 707 -24.44 13.45 14.78
CA ALA A 707 -23.76 12.31 14.16
C ALA A 707 -24.74 11.34 13.49
N TYR A 708 -25.89 11.07 14.11
CA TYR A 708 -26.95 10.24 13.55
C TYR A 708 -27.48 10.82 12.23
N ASP A 709 -27.75 12.12 12.19
CA ASP A 709 -28.26 12.81 11.01
C ASP A 709 -27.25 12.73 9.86
N ILE A 710 -25.96 12.97 10.13
CA ILE A 710 -24.89 12.87 9.12
C ILE A 710 -24.79 11.46 8.55
N ILE A 711 -24.76 10.43 9.40
CA ILE A 711 -24.62 9.04 8.95
C ILE A 711 -25.83 8.61 8.14
N SER A 712 -27.04 8.94 8.60
CA SER A 712 -28.30 8.56 7.94
C SER A 712 -28.48 9.23 6.57
N GLN A 713 -27.92 10.42 6.37
CA GLN A 713 -27.94 11.13 5.08
C GLN A 713 -26.83 10.69 4.12
N THR A 714 -25.85 9.91 4.58
CA THR A 714 -24.70 9.51 3.77
C THR A 714 -24.97 8.22 2.98
N PRO A 715 -24.88 8.23 1.64
CA PRO A 715 -25.18 7.05 0.82
C PRO A 715 -24.32 5.83 1.17
N GLY A 716 -25.01 4.71 1.43
CA GLY A 716 -24.40 3.42 1.73
C GLY A 716 -23.92 3.27 3.17
N TRP A 717 -24.19 4.22 4.07
CA TRP A 717 -23.90 4.12 5.50
C TRP A 717 -25.20 3.94 6.29
N GLU A 718 -25.07 3.31 7.46
CA GLU A 718 -26.19 3.04 8.37
C GLU A 718 -25.71 3.27 9.80
N TRP A 719 -26.59 3.77 10.67
CA TRP A 719 -26.26 3.94 12.09
C TRP A 719 -25.90 2.58 12.72
N PRO A 720 -24.80 2.46 13.49
CA PRO A 720 -24.44 1.22 14.15
C PRO A 720 -25.52 0.77 15.15
N SER A 721 -25.89 -0.50 15.13
CA SER A 721 -26.78 -1.12 16.12
C SER A 721 -26.09 -1.29 17.48
N ASP A 722 -26.88 -1.53 18.54
CA ASP A 722 -26.33 -1.77 19.88
C ASP A 722 -25.47 -3.03 19.92
N GLU A 723 -25.89 -4.10 19.22
CA GLU A 723 -25.13 -5.34 19.07
C GLU A 723 -23.76 -5.11 18.42
N GLU A 724 -23.70 -4.29 17.37
CA GLU A 724 -22.43 -3.95 16.72
C GLU A 724 -21.49 -3.13 17.62
N VAL A 725 -22.03 -2.26 18.47
CA VAL A 725 -21.24 -1.49 19.44
C VAL A 725 -20.73 -2.41 20.55
N GLU A 726 -21.55 -3.35 21.03
CA GLU A 726 -21.14 -4.37 22.00
C GLU A 726 -20.05 -5.28 21.43
N ASP A 727 -20.24 -5.80 20.22
CA ASP A 727 -19.26 -6.63 19.53
C ASP A 727 -17.96 -5.87 19.20
N TYR A 728 -18.05 -4.56 19.00
CA TYR A 728 -16.86 -3.71 18.86
C TYR A 728 -16.08 -3.54 20.17
N CYS A 729 -16.75 -3.64 21.32
CA CYS A 729 -16.13 -3.53 22.65
C CYS A 729 -15.52 -4.85 23.15
N ARG A 730 -16.00 -5.99 22.64
CA ARG A 730 -15.47 -7.34 22.93
C ARG A 730 -14.13 -7.57 22.20
#